data_AF-A0A7J4P5H5-F1
#
_entry.id   AF-A0A7J4P5H5-F1
#
_cell.length_a   1.000
_cell.length_b   1.000
_cell.length_c   1.000
_cell.angle_alpha   90.00
_cell.angle_beta   90.00
_cell.angle_gamma   90.00
#
_symmetry.space_group_name_H-M   'P 1'
#
loop_
_entity.id
_entity.type
_entity.pdbx_description
1 polymer ?
#
loop_
_entity_poly.entity_id
_entity_poly.type
_entity_poly.pdbx_seq_one_letter_code
_entity_poly.pdbx_strand_id
1 'polypeptide(L)'
;MIECDYEFERFEGNKKKKYTPSKIIRKIENLSYIKAPNSFGKSTFLNLIALGFYAHQNTEVNEVLRSNIRDLLESENQKIKFDLRITNKNKRILISKNELDSKDFDIFEIINDKKERLTPVTIAKKFKIIYDIPRNPTTRLKQLAEEVRDEQNKYGNRISRLRTRILEILEEIRESKDPDYINSLIETKKELETDLKSCSGTIEKLKKELTNLEDYFFWRMFTQYSEDYRKAEQKKESLKSQTKSTERRIFKENREFHTNYELAKSEIKKIEELYDSVTDNLKRFFPKQSTLLEVWERINVSKSLDEFEFNENFYSLIIRFKNMLQDEKTKLKEDKSNQEAIIYQQLIQVLENFTNLDLRITLLNKSLREFLEELKSAFREKSLNIQKIENIDKTIENLERIERHKKALETELFPILIKLKPHISASEKILIKNADNDDKIKELEKECSKIAEQLKYYKAQYEYKKSPSEKEIKQKIGKEVRLLDVLNESQISNKLKEVSDEISTEKANEKDYERRLRNITQQIRELESKEEHPYKRFEKRLNEIVEIVKRLDAKIEEFNQYLEDIKSEKEPKNMSAQQQKYNDVIFEYLGKRLGKILIHTGEHIIVTRVDLFKGTLESSKGGVFYLKQMGTGQSQAAYLLGLLSTEDDRQIIAMFDEVGMMDEKSLGQITDKLKGLYNRNRLLLGLIVQKKDGDAEVITLSNG
;
A
#
# COMPACT_ATOMS: atom_id res chain seq x y z
N MET A 1 -3.90 -52.75 47.48
CA MET A 1 -3.81 -52.23 48.85
C MET A 1 -3.22 -50.82 48.89
N ILE A 2 -3.88 -49.93 49.61
CA ILE A 2 -3.52 -48.54 49.91
C ILE A 2 -3.21 -48.47 51.42
N GLU A 3 -2.04 -47.96 51.79
CA GLU A 3 -1.65 -47.70 53.18
C GLU A 3 -1.36 -46.20 53.33
N CYS A 4 -1.90 -45.55 54.36
CA CYS A 4 -1.72 -44.12 54.57
C CYS A 4 -1.54 -43.80 56.06
N ASP A 5 -0.48 -43.06 56.37
CA ASP A 5 -0.26 -42.43 57.69
C ASP A 5 -0.03 -40.93 57.49
N TYR A 6 -0.56 -40.10 58.37
CA TYR A 6 -0.43 -38.65 58.28
C TYR A 6 -0.52 -37.97 59.64
N GLU A 7 0.16 -36.84 59.80
CA GLU A 7 0.05 -35.98 61.00
C GLU A 7 -0.21 -34.55 60.54
N PHE A 8 -1.29 -33.96 61.05
CA PHE A 8 -1.57 -32.54 60.90
C PHE A 8 -1.20 -31.77 62.17
N GLU A 9 -0.62 -30.59 62.01
CA GLU A 9 -0.56 -29.55 63.04
C GLU A 9 -1.47 -28.39 62.60
N ARG A 10 -2.53 -28.09 63.35
CA ARG A 10 -3.48 -27.02 63.03
C ARG A 10 -3.51 -25.95 64.11
N PHE A 11 -3.67 -24.71 63.69
CA PHE A 11 -3.92 -23.58 64.57
C PHE A 11 -5.43 -23.44 64.80
N GLU A 12 -5.89 -23.69 66.03
CA GLU A 12 -7.27 -23.48 66.46
C GLU A 12 -7.32 -22.34 67.48
N GLY A 13 -7.56 -21.12 66.99
CA GLY A 13 -7.39 -19.90 67.78
C GLY A 13 -5.93 -19.75 68.22
N ASN A 14 -5.70 -19.63 69.53
CA ASN A 14 -4.36 -19.48 70.10
C ASN A 14 -3.65 -20.81 70.41
N LYS A 15 -4.25 -21.96 70.06
CA LYS A 15 -3.69 -23.29 70.41
C LYS A 15 -3.32 -24.06 69.15
N LYS A 16 -2.09 -24.59 69.15
CA LYS A 16 -1.65 -25.61 68.19
C LYS A 16 -2.16 -26.97 68.64
N LYS A 17 -2.86 -27.69 67.78
CA LYS A 17 -3.31 -29.07 68.02
C LYS A 17 -2.74 -30.00 66.96
N LYS A 18 -2.30 -31.17 67.42
CA LYS A 18 -1.85 -32.26 66.55
C LYS A 18 -2.97 -33.25 66.32
N TYR A 19 -3.15 -33.65 65.07
CA TYR A 19 -4.15 -34.63 64.64
C TYR A 19 -3.46 -35.77 63.89
N THR A 20 -3.63 -36.99 64.38
CA THR A 20 -3.18 -38.23 63.76
C THR A 20 -4.39 -39.08 63.36
N PRO A 21 -4.24 -40.07 62.47
CA PRO A 21 -5.35 -40.88 61.99
C PRO A 21 -5.67 -41.90 63.10
N SER A 22 -6.59 -41.53 63.99
CA SER A 22 -7.10 -42.44 65.03
C SER A 22 -8.36 -43.17 64.58
N LYS A 23 -9.08 -42.62 63.59
CA LYS A 23 -10.38 -43.13 63.13
C LYS A 23 -10.33 -43.77 61.75
N ILE A 24 -9.49 -43.30 60.83
CA ILE A 24 -9.40 -43.85 59.45
C ILE A 24 -8.64 -45.18 59.46
N ILE A 25 -9.18 -46.19 58.75
CA ILE A 25 -8.48 -47.46 58.55
C ILE A 25 -7.19 -47.18 57.78
N ARG A 26 -6.04 -47.44 58.42
CA ARG A 26 -4.70 -47.19 57.83
C ARG A 26 -4.40 -48.02 56.59
N LYS A 27 -5.19 -49.08 56.34
CA LYS A 27 -5.06 -50.00 55.20
C LYS A 27 -6.41 -50.24 54.54
N ILE A 28 -6.52 -49.98 53.25
CA ILE A 28 -7.76 -50.16 52.46
C ILE A 28 -7.41 -50.85 51.15
N GLU A 29 -8.33 -51.60 50.56
CA GLU A 29 -8.10 -52.17 49.23
C GLU A 29 -8.08 -51.10 48.12
N ASN A 30 -7.43 -51.40 46.99
CA ASN A 30 -7.35 -50.43 45.89
C ASN A 30 -8.72 -50.08 45.30
N LEU A 31 -9.69 -50.98 45.43
CA LEU A 31 -11.05 -50.77 44.98
C LEU A 31 -11.99 -50.90 46.19
N SER A 32 -12.51 -49.79 46.69
CA SER A 32 -13.27 -49.77 47.95
C SER A 32 -14.35 -48.69 47.97
N TYR A 33 -15.40 -48.96 48.74
CA TYR A 33 -16.48 -48.05 49.03
C TYR A 33 -16.51 -47.73 50.53
N ILE A 34 -16.34 -46.45 50.87
CA ILE A 34 -16.20 -45.96 52.25
C ILE A 34 -17.47 -45.21 52.65
N LYS A 35 -18.17 -45.73 53.66
CA LYS A 35 -19.36 -45.11 54.27
C LYS A 35 -19.03 -44.67 55.69
N ALA A 36 -18.95 -43.38 55.98
CA ALA A 36 -18.71 -42.90 57.35
C ALA A 36 -19.27 -41.49 57.60
N PRO A 37 -19.33 -41.01 58.85
CA PRO A 37 -19.77 -39.65 59.17
C PRO A 37 -18.89 -38.58 58.52
N ASN A 38 -19.40 -37.34 58.40
CA ASN A 38 -18.65 -36.23 57.80
C ASN A 38 -17.36 -35.89 58.56
N SER A 39 -17.35 -36.05 59.88
CA SER A 39 -16.21 -35.81 60.75
C SER A 39 -15.11 -36.88 60.69
N PHE A 40 -15.27 -37.92 59.86
CA PHE A 40 -14.33 -39.05 59.79
C PHE A 40 -13.07 -38.77 58.95
N GLY A 41 -12.99 -37.63 58.26
CA GLY A 41 -11.81 -37.24 57.47
C GLY A 41 -11.73 -37.88 56.07
N LYS A 42 -12.87 -38.33 55.52
CA LYS A 42 -12.94 -39.02 54.21
C LYS A 42 -12.39 -38.15 53.07
N SER A 43 -12.85 -36.90 52.96
CA SER A 43 -12.35 -35.95 51.94
C SER A 43 -10.87 -35.62 52.14
N THR A 44 -10.40 -35.56 53.39
CA THR A 44 -8.97 -35.37 53.68
C THR A 44 -8.13 -36.54 53.17
N PHE A 45 -8.59 -37.78 53.38
CA PHE A 45 -7.92 -38.97 52.84
C PHE A 45 -7.85 -38.96 51.31
N LEU A 46 -8.96 -38.63 50.62
CA LEU A 46 -8.97 -38.49 49.16
C LEU A 46 -8.06 -37.34 48.69
N ASN A 47 -8.09 -36.19 49.35
CA ASN A 47 -7.22 -35.06 49.03
C ASN A 47 -5.74 -35.40 49.19
N LEU A 48 -5.36 -36.24 50.16
CA LEU A 48 -3.97 -36.68 50.34
C LEU A 48 -3.51 -37.60 49.21
N ILE A 49 -4.36 -38.54 48.80
CA ILE A 49 -4.09 -39.36 47.62
C ILE A 49 -3.96 -38.46 46.39
N ALA A 50 -4.90 -37.53 46.18
CA ALA A 50 -4.88 -36.60 45.05
C ALA A 50 -3.61 -35.72 45.06
N LEU A 51 -3.22 -35.20 46.23
CA LEU A 51 -1.99 -34.44 46.43
C LEU A 51 -0.77 -35.25 46.02
N GLY A 52 -0.73 -36.52 46.44
CA GLY A 52 0.32 -37.47 46.12
C GLY A 52 0.45 -37.81 44.63
N PHE A 53 -0.47 -37.36 43.78
CA PHE A 53 -0.37 -37.40 42.32
C PHE A 53 -0.38 -36.01 41.68
N TYR A 54 0.00 -34.96 42.42
CA TYR A 54 0.01 -33.56 41.96
C TYR A 54 -1.32 -33.06 41.40
N ALA A 55 -2.46 -33.55 41.90
CA ALA A 55 -3.78 -33.13 41.44
C ALA A 55 -4.05 -31.62 41.61
N HIS A 56 -3.36 -30.94 42.54
CA HIS A 56 -3.43 -29.48 42.72
C HIS A 56 -2.85 -28.67 41.54
N GLN A 57 -2.09 -29.31 40.66
CA GLN A 57 -1.53 -28.74 39.42
C GLN A 57 -2.30 -29.22 38.17
N ASN A 58 -3.20 -30.19 38.32
CA ASN A 58 -3.93 -30.78 37.21
C ASN A 58 -5.19 -29.95 36.88
N THR A 59 -5.26 -29.42 35.66
CA THR A 59 -6.39 -28.62 35.18
C THR A 59 -7.68 -29.44 34.99
N GLU A 60 -7.58 -30.77 34.83
CA GLU A 60 -8.73 -31.67 34.69
C GLU A 60 -9.54 -31.80 36.01
N VAL A 61 -8.94 -31.49 37.16
CA VAL A 61 -9.61 -31.55 38.47
C VAL A 61 -10.34 -30.23 38.74
N ASN A 62 -11.59 -30.30 39.22
CA ASN A 62 -12.40 -29.12 39.52
C ASN A 62 -11.65 -28.11 40.42
N GLU A 63 -11.78 -26.81 40.13
CA GLU A 63 -11.04 -25.73 40.81
C GLU A 63 -11.23 -25.73 42.34
N VAL A 64 -12.44 -26.02 42.84
CA VAL A 64 -12.71 -26.09 44.28
C VAL A 64 -11.92 -27.22 44.93
N LEU A 65 -11.90 -28.41 44.31
CA LEU A 65 -11.09 -29.53 44.77
C LEU A 65 -9.60 -29.20 44.68
N ARG A 66 -9.17 -28.58 43.60
CA ARG A 66 -7.78 -28.17 43.38
C ARG A 66 -7.30 -27.21 44.48
N SER A 67 -8.13 -26.24 44.85
CA SER A 67 -7.87 -25.33 45.97
C SER A 67 -7.76 -26.08 47.29
N ASN A 68 -8.73 -26.95 47.60
CA ASN A 68 -8.72 -27.73 48.84
C ASN A 68 -7.48 -28.64 48.96
N ILE A 69 -7.01 -29.21 47.85
CA ILE A 69 -5.79 -30.03 47.81
C ILE A 69 -4.55 -29.15 48.00
N ARG A 70 -4.51 -27.98 47.36
CA ARG A 70 -3.40 -27.01 47.49
C ARG A 70 -3.28 -26.48 48.92
N ASP A 71 -4.40 -26.21 49.56
CA ASP A 71 -4.46 -25.72 50.94
C ASP A 71 -3.84 -26.71 51.95
N LEU A 72 -3.73 -28.00 51.61
CA LEU A 72 -2.99 -28.97 52.44
C LEU A 72 -1.49 -28.66 52.53
N LEU A 73 -0.91 -28.00 51.53
CA LEU A 73 0.49 -27.59 51.50
C LEU A 73 0.70 -26.10 51.80
N GLU A 74 -0.23 -25.25 51.39
CA GLU A 74 -0.01 -23.79 51.34
C GLU A 74 -0.71 -23.01 52.46
N SER A 75 -1.65 -23.61 53.18
CA SER A 75 -2.40 -22.88 54.21
C SER A 75 -1.51 -22.53 55.42
N GLU A 76 -1.53 -21.26 55.85
CA GLU A 76 -0.81 -20.81 57.04
C GLU A 76 -1.33 -21.45 58.34
N ASN A 77 -2.59 -21.89 58.33
CA ASN A 77 -3.29 -22.41 59.50
C ASN A 77 -3.09 -23.92 59.71
N GLN A 78 -2.42 -24.62 58.80
CA GLN A 78 -2.14 -26.05 58.93
C GLN A 78 -0.81 -26.48 58.33
N LYS A 79 -0.17 -27.48 58.95
CA LYS A 79 1.01 -28.17 58.45
C LYS A 79 0.76 -29.66 58.42
N ILE A 80 1.37 -30.38 57.49
CA ILE A 80 1.14 -31.81 57.31
C ILE A 80 2.41 -32.57 57.01
N LYS A 81 2.56 -33.78 57.55
CA LYS A 81 3.48 -34.81 57.03
C LYS A 81 2.66 -36.07 56.74
N PHE A 82 3.03 -36.83 55.72
CA PHE A 82 2.29 -38.02 55.34
C PHE A 82 3.15 -39.05 54.60
N ASP A 83 2.79 -40.31 54.72
CA ASP A 83 3.32 -41.44 53.97
C ASP A 83 2.14 -42.21 53.36
N LEU A 84 2.17 -42.35 52.03
CA LEU A 84 1.16 -43.04 51.25
C LEU A 84 1.82 -44.10 50.38
N ARG A 85 1.36 -45.34 50.54
CA ARG A 85 1.81 -46.49 49.77
C ARG A 85 0.66 -47.13 49.03
N ILE A 86 0.75 -47.20 47.71
CA ILE A 86 -0.24 -47.86 46.85
C ILE A 86 0.42 -49.05 46.18
N THR A 87 -0.10 -50.25 46.43
CA THR A 87 0.39 -51.51 45.86
C THR A 87 -0.68 -52.14 44.98
N ASN A 88 -0.38 -52.35 43.70
CA ASN A 88 -1.24 -53.00 42.74
C ASN A 88 -0.42 -54.01 41.91
N LYS A 89 -0.67 -55.32 42.11
CA LYS A 89 0.11 -56.41 41.48
C LYS A 89 1.63 -56.18 41.66
N ASN A 90 2.39 -56.10 40.55
CA ASN A 90 3.85 -55.92 40.55
C ASN A 90 4.29 -54.45 40.64
N LYS A 91 3.35 -53.51 40.79
CA LYS A 91 3.61 -52.07 40.83
C LYS A 91 3.37 -51.53 42.23
N ARG A 92 4.32 -50.75 42.74
CA ARG A 92 4.21 -50.02 44.02
C ARG A 92 4.49 -48.54 43.80
N ILE A 93 3.68 -47.68 44.38
CA ILE A 93 3.88 -46.23 44.40
C ILE A 93 4.08 -45.82 45.86
N LEU A 94 5.16 -45.11 46.13
CA LEU A 94 5.53 -44.59 47.44
C LEU A 94 5.53 -43.08 47.37
N ILE A 95 4.77 -42.44 48.25
CA ILE A 95 4.65 -40.99 48.32
C ILE A 95 4.93 -40.59 49.77
N SER A 96 5.92 -39.74 49.99
CA SER A 96 6.32 -39.36 51.35
C SER A 96 6.66 -37.88 51.47
N LYS A 97 6.08 -37.25 52.49
CA LYS A 97 6.41 -35.92 53.00
C LYS A 97 6.81 -36.06 54.46
N ASN A 98 8.10 -35.99 54.75
CA ASN A 98 8.62 -36.32 56.09
C ASN A 98 8.64 -35.12 57.04
N GLU A 99 8.72 -33.90 56.50
CA GLU A 99 8.83 -32.66 57.28
C GLU A 99 7.51 -31.89 57.28
N LEU A 100 7.10 -31.37 58.44
CA LEU A 100 5.85 -30.58 58.58
C LEU A 100 5.93 -29.24 57.83
N ASP A 101 7.10 -28.58 57.87
CA ASP A 101 7.34 -27.24 57.34
C ASP A 101 7.68 -27.19 55.85
N SER A 102 8.14 -28.31 55.29
CA SER A 102 8.46 -28.39 53.86
C SER A 102 7.19 -28.32 53.01
N LYS A 103 7.27 -27.79 51.79
CA LYS A 103 6.22 -27.94 50.77
C LYS A 103 6.49 -29.10 49.82
N ASP A 104 7.70 -29.63 49.85
CA ASP A 104 8.15 -30.68 48.96
C ASP A 104 7.80 -32.06 49.51
N PHE A 105 7.51 -32.98 48.60
CA PHE A 105 7.28 -34.37 48.88
C PHE A 105 7.78 -35.22 47.70
N ASP A 106 8.21 -36.43 48.01
CA ASP A 106 8.77 -37.34 47.02
C ASP A 106 7.77 -38.39 46.58
N ILE A 107 7.83 -38.75 45.30
CA ILE A 107 7.03 -39.81 44.71
C ILE A 107 7.94 -40.77 43.96
N PHE A 108 7.83 -42.06 44.24
CA PHE A 108 8.56 -43.11 43.57
C PHE A 108 7.63 -44.20 43.06
N GLU A 109 7.86 -44.65 41.83
CA GLU A 109 7.28 -45.85 41.25
C GLU A 109 8.29 -46.99 41.31
N ILE A 110 7.87 -48.16 41.77
CA ILE A 110 8.66 -49.38 41.80
C ILE A 110 7.95 -50.43 40.96
N ILE A 111 8.58 -50.84 39.86
CA ILE A 111 8.13 -51.92 38.98
C ILE A 111 9.30 -52.91 38.85
N ASN A 112 9.08 -54.18 39.21
CA ASN A 112 10.11 -55.23 39.14
C ASN A 112 11.45 -54.78 39.76
N ASP A 113 11.40 -54.24 40.98
CA ASP A 113 12.53 -53.71 41.77
C ASP A 113 13.31 -52.51 41.18
N LYS A 114 12.89 -51.97 40.04
CA LYS A 114 13.40 -50.68 39.53
C LYS A 114 12.62 -49.52 40.14
N LYS A 115 13.33 -48.65 40.86
CA LYS A 115 12.78 -47.43 41.49
C LYS A 115 12.98 -46.22 40.60
N GLU A 116 11.90 -45.60 40.14
CA GLU A 116 11.88 -44.38 39.33
C GLU A 116 11.21 -43.24 40.10
N ARG A 117 11.83 -42.06 40.14
CA ARG A 117 11.20 -40.87 40.74
C ARG A 117 10.16 -40.30 39.77
N LEU A 118 8.95 -40.03 40.27
CA LEU A 118 7.88 -39.46 39.47
C LEU A 118 7.78 -37.96 39.70
N THR A 119 8.08 -37.19 38.66
CA THR A 119 7.81 -35.74 38.57
C THR A 119 6.35 -35.47 38.14
N PRO A 120 5.83 -34.23 38.30
CA PRO A 120 4.51 -33.85 37.79
C PRO A 120 4.30 -34.21 36.31
N VAL A 121 5.31 -33.97 35.46
CA VAL A 121 5.26 -34.25 34.02
C VAL A 121 5.12 -35.75 33.74
N THR A 122 5.89 -36.59 34.43
CA THR A 122 5.79 -38.05 34.30
C THR A 122 4.47 -38.60 34.82
N ILE A 123 3.91 -38.01 35.88
CA ILE A 123 2.59 -38.40 36.41
C ILE A 123 1.50 -38.07 35.41
N ALA A 124 1.48 -36.86 34.86
CA ALA A 124 0.49 -36.46 33.85
C ALA A 124 0.53 -37.36 32.60
N LYS A 125 1.70 -37.90 32.25
CA LYS A 125 1.87 -38.87 31.15
C LYS A 125 1.45 -40.30 31.49
N LYS A 126 1.62 -40.75 32.74
CA LYS A 126 1.38 -42.15 33.16
C LYS A 126 -0.03 -42.38 33.73
N PHE A 127 -0.63 -41.36 34.36
CA PHE A 127 -1.88 -41.50 35.11
C PHE A 127 -2.93 -40.47 34.69
N LYS A 128 -4.20 -40.91 34.65
CA LYS A 128 -5.37 -40.03 34.54
C LYS A 128 -6.06 -39.97 35.90
N ILE A 129 -6.15 -38.78 36.47
CA ILE A 129 -6.73 -38.56 37.80
C ILE A 129 -8.16 -38.08 37.61
N ILE A 130 -9.12 -38.89 38.04
CA ILE A 130 -10.53 -38.55 38.05
C ILE A 130 -10.92 -38.37 39.52
N TYR A 131 -10.84 -37.12 40.01
CA TYR A 131 -11.30 -36.79 41.35
C TYR A 131 -12.45 -35.80 41.29
N ASP A 132 -13.63 -36.22 41.76
CA ASP A 132 -14.80 -35.38 41.66
C ASP A 132 -15.84 -35.52 42.80
N ILE A 133 -16.57 -34.42 43.03
CA ILE A 133 -17.79 -34.30 43.85
C ILE A 133 -18.95 -34.05 42.87
N PRO A 134 -19.79 -35.05 42.55
CA PRO A 134 -20.76 -34.94 41.47
C PRO A 134 -21.95 -34.03 41.86
N ARG A 135 -21.84 -32.72 41.67
CA ARG A 135 -22.92 -31.74 41.82
C ARG A 135 -23.32 -31.18 40.44
N ASN A 136 -24.62 -31.00 40.17
CA ASN A 136 -25.16 -30.48 38.90
C ASN A 136 -24.67 -31.18 37.62
N PRO A 137 -25.05 -32.46 37.40
CA PRO A 137 -24.56 -33.28 36.29
C PRO A 137 -24.81 -32.72 34.89
N THR A 138 -25.92 -32.01 34.65
CA THR A 138 -26.25 -31.43 33.34
C THR A 138 -25.25 -30.35 32.91
N THR A 139 -24.79 -29.52 33.85
CA THR A 139 -23.75 -28.51 33.61
C THR A 139 -22.39 -29.19 33.36
N ARG A 140 -22.16 -30.37 33.92
CA ARG A 140 -20.88 -31.09 33.84
C ARG A 140 -20.75 -32.05 32.68
N LEU A 141 -21.84 -32.54 32.10
CA LEU A 141 -21.80 -33.23 30.79
C LEU A 141 -21.14 -32.35 29.72
N LYS A 142 -21.24 -31.02 29.84
CA LYS A 142 -20.57 -30.05 28.96
C LYS A 142 -19.07 -29.96 29.17
N GLN A 143 -18.59 -30.25 30.38
CA GLN A 143 -17.15 -30.34 30.66
C GLN A 143 -16.53 -31.53 29.90
N LEU A 144 -17.30 -32.57 29.57
CA LEU A 144 -16.82 -33.64 28.69
C LEU A 144 -16.51 -33.15 27.26
N ALA A 145 -17.10 -32.02 26.85
CA ALA A 145 -16.74 -31.37 25.59
C ALA A 145 -15.44 -30.55 25.67
N GLU A 146 -14.93 -30.23 26.87
CA GLU A 146 -13.62 -29.57 27.02
C GLU A 146 -12.47 -30.45 26.56
N GLU A 147 -12.57 -31.77 26.79
CA GLU A 147 -11.55 -32.71 26.28
C GLU A 147 -11.45 -32.68 24.75
N VAL A 148 -12.57 -32.43 24.04
CA VAL A 148 -12.55 -32.25 22.58
C VAL A 148 -11.74 -31.01 22.21
N ARG A 149 -11.89 -29.92 22.98
CA ARG A 149 -11.12 -28.69 22.79
C ARG A 149 -9.63 -28.93 22.95
N ASP A 150 -9.24 -29.66 23.99
CA ASP A 150 -7.85 -29.93 24.28
C ASP A 150 -7.19 -30.75 23.17
N GLU A 151 -7.88 -31.76 22.64
CA GLU A 151 -7.40 -32.52 21.49
C GLU A 151 -7.38 -31.66 20.20
N GLN A 152 -8.39 -30.81 19.97
CA GLN A 152 -8.38 -29.86 18.83
C GLN A 152 -7.19 -28.91 18.88
N ASN A 153 -6.94 -28.30 20.04
CA ASN A 153 -5.82 -27.39 20.25
C ASN A 153 -4.48 -28.12 20.08
N LYS A 154 -4.37 -29.38 20.49
CA LYS A 154 -3.19 -30.20 20.26
C LYS A 154 -2.94 -30.46 18.78
N TYR A 155 -3.97 -30.73 17.99
CA TYR A 155 -3.84 -30.81 16.52
C TYR A 155 -3.52 -29.45 15.90
N GLY A 156 -4.20 -28.38 16.31
CA GLY A 156 -3.93 -27.00 15.87
C GLY A 156 -2.46 -26.60 16.11
N ASN A 157 -1.94 -26.87 17.31
CA ASN A 157 -0.54 -26.62 17.65
C ASN A 157 0.43 -27.40 16.75
N ARG A 158 0.11 -28.65 16.38
CA ARG A 158 0.94 -29.45 15.44
C ARG A 158 0.89 -28.88 14.02
N ILE A 159 -0.28 -28.47 13.55
CA ILE A 159 -0.50 -27.85 12.24
C ILE A 159 0.26 -26.53 12.16
N SER A 160 0.14 -25.67 13.18
CA SER A 160 0.83 -24.40 13.27
C SER A 160 2.36 -24.56 13.25
N ARG A 161 2.91 -25.50 14.03
CA ARG A 161 4.35 -25.82 13.97
C ARG A 161 4.81 -26.28 12.59
N LEU A 162 4.02 -27.13 11.92
CA LEU A 162 4.32 -27.56 10.56
C LEU A 162 4.31 -26.36 9.59
N ARG A 163 3.33 -25.46 9.71
CA ARG A 163 3.25 -24.24 8.91
C ARG A 163 4.52 -23.40 9.06
N THR A 164 4.89 -23.10 10.30
CA THR A 164 6.08 -22.29 10.61
C THR A 164 7.32 -22.92 10.00
N ARG A 165 7.51 -24.23 10.17
CA ARG A 165 8.69 -24.90 9.61
C ARG A 165 8.74 -24.87 8.09
N ILE A 166 7.60 -25.00 7.40
CA ILE A 166 7.58 -24.90 5.94
C ILE A 166 7.85 -23.47 5.48
N LEU A 167 7.31 -22.46 6.17
CA LEU A 167 7.57 -21.06 5.85
C LEU A 167 9.05 -20.70 6.04
N GLU A 168 9.69 -21.17 7.11
CA GLU A 168 11.14 -21.04 7.31
C GLU A 168 11.91 -21.63 6.13
N ILE A 169 11.59 -22.87 5.73
CA ILE A 169 12.24 -23.54 4.59
C ILE A 169 12.01 -22.77 3.28
N LEU A 170 10.82 -22.22 3.06
CA LEU A 170 10.53 -21.41 1.87
C LEU A 170 11.34 -20.12 1.85
N GLU A 171 11.55 -19.49 3.01
CA GLU A 171 12.39 -18.31 3.11
C GLU A 171 13.87 -18.65 2.92
N GLU A 172 14.36 -19.75 3.50
CA GLU A 172 15.70 -20.29 3.24
C GLU A 172 15.91 -20.58 1.74
N ILE A 173 14.90 -21.11 1.05
CA ILE A 173 14.91 -21.34 -0.41
C ILE A 173 15.01 -20.01 -1.16
N ARG A 174 14.23 -18.99 -0.79
CA ARG A 174 14.27 -17.66 -1.43
C ARG A 174 15.60 -16.97 -1.26
N GLU A 175 16.22 -17.14 -0.09
CA GLU A 175 17.52 -16.57 0.20
C GLU A 175 18.67 -17.34 -0.44
N SER A 176 18.43 -18.55 -0.95
CA SER A 176 19.46 -19.39 -1.59
C SER A 176 19.70 -19.04 -3.05
N LYS A 177 20.73 -19.66 -3.65
CA LYS A 177 21.03 -19.48 -5.07
C LYS A 177 19.89 -20.03 -5.95
N ASP A 178 19.32 -19.17 -6.78
CA ASP A 178 18.31 -19.52 -7.77
C ASP A 178 18.84 -19.25 -9.20
N PRO A 179 19.27 -20.31 -9.94
CA PRO A 179 19.81 -20.14 -11.28
C PRO A 179 18.84 -19.52 -12.28
N ASP A 180 17.54 -19.83 -12.20
CA ASP A 180 16.54 -19.30 -13.14
C ASP A 180 16.27 -17.82 -12.85
N TYR A 181 16.22 -17.45 -11.57
CA TYR A 181 16.11 -16.05 -11.18
C TYR A 181 17.36 -15.25 -11.54
N ILE A 182 18.57 -15.79 -11.33
CA ILE A 182 19.84 -15.17 -11.77
C ILE A 182 19.82 -14.96 -13.29
N ASN A 183 19.37 -15.94 -14.07
CA ASN A 183 19.26 -15.79 -15.52
C ASN A 183 18.28 -14.66 -15.92
N SER A 184 17.13 -14.55 -15.24
CA SER A 184 16.20 -13.44 -15.52
C SER A 184 16.79 -12.08 -15.16
N LEU A 185 17.53 -11.97 -14.05
CA LEU A 185 18.27 -10.76 -13.68
C LEU A 185 19.38 -10.41 -14.70
N ILE A 186 20.05 -11.41 -15.27
CA ILE A 186 21.06 -11.21 -16.33
C ILE A 186 20.41 -10.65 -17.60
N GLU A 187 19.25 -11.15 -18.01
CA GLU A 187 18.51 -10.62 -19.17
C GLU A 187 18.05 -9.17 -18.90
N THR A 188 17.46 -8.88 -17.74
CA THR A 188 17.10 -7.51 -17.35
C THR A 188 18.32 -6.58 -17.32
N LYS A 189 19.48 -7.07 -16.88
CA LYS A 189 20.73 -6.31 -16.92
C LYS A 189 21.12 -5.95 -18.35
N LYS A 190 21.04 -6.88 -19.30
CA LYS A 190 21.36 -6.62 -20.73
C LYS A 190 20.42 -5.59 -21.35
N GLU A 191 19.13 -5.67 -21.04
CA GLU A 191 18.13 -4.68 -21.47
C GLU A 191 18.50 -3.28 -20.97
N LEU A 192 18.76 -3.15 -19.67
CA LEU A 192 19.15 -1.87 -19.06
C LEU A 192 20.48 -1.33 -19.60
N GLU A 193 21.46 -2.19 -19.91
CA GLU A 193 22.72 -1.77 -20.56
C GLU A 193 22.48 -1.23 -21.98
N THR A 194 21.51 -1.79 -22.69
CA THR A 194 21.12 -1.34 -24.03
C THR A 194 20.40 0.01 -23.96
N ASP A 195 19.47 0.14 -23.02
CA ASP A 195 18.73 1.39 -22.77
C ASP A 195 19.66 2.52 -22.33
N LEU A 196 20.63 2.23 -21.45
CA LEU A 196 21.64 3.21 -21.02
C LEU A 196 22.46 3.70 -22.21
N LYS A 197 22.94 2.82 -23.08
CA LYS A 197 23.70 3.20 -24.29
C LYS A 197 22.85 4.07 -25.23
N SER A 198 21.58 3.71 -25.41
CA SER A 198 20.64 4.49 -26.22
C SER A 198 20.44 5.90 -25.65
N CYS A 199 20.19 6.00 -24.35
CA CYS A 199 20.00 7.26 -23.62
C CYS A 199 21.25 8.16 -23.70
N SER A 200 22.45 7.63 -23.40
CA SER A 200 23.70 8.38 -23.52
C SER A 200 23.94 8.86 -24.96
N GLY A 201 23.63 8.04 -25.96
CA GLY A 201 23.71 8.42 -27.38
C GLY A 201 22.74 9.55 -27.77
N THR A 202 21.53 9.57 -27.19
CA THR A 202 20.56 10.67 -27.37
C THR A 202 21.05 11.96 -26.71
N ILE A 203 21.60 11.89 -25.50
CA ILE A 203 22.17 13.05 -24.79
C ILE A 203 23.30 13.69 -25.62
N GLU A 204 24.17 12.89 -26.23
CA GLU A 204 25.25 13.42 -27.09
C GLU A 204 24.71 14.14 -28.33
N LYS A 205 23.67 13.57 -28.97
CA LYS A 205 23.01 14.21 -30.13
C LYS A 205 22.36 15.53 -29.74
N LEU A 206 21.59 15.56 -28.66
CA LEU A 206 20.92 16.77 -28.17
C LEU A 206 21.91 17.86 -27.76
N LYS A 207 23.03 17.50 -27.10
CA LYS A 207 24.10 18.47 -26.78
C LYS A 207 24.70 19.09 -28.03
N LYS A 208 24.91 18.29 -29.08
CA LYS A 208 25.43 18.76 -30.36
C LYS A 208 24.43 19.70 -31.04
N GLU A 209 23.15 19.36 -31.02
CA GLU A 209 22.07 20.20 -31.52
C GLU A 209 21.98 21.53 -30.77
N LEU A 210 21.96 21.51 -29.44
CA LEU A 210 21.93 22.70 -28.60
C LEU A 210 23.11 23.63 -28.94
N THR A 211 24.32 23.07 -29.03
CA THR A 211 25.52 23.85 -29.34
C THR A 211 25.39 24.54 -30.70
N ASN A 212 24.92 23.81 -31.73
CA ASN A 212 24.72 24.36 -33.06
C ASN A 212 23.66 25.46 -33.06
N LEU A 213 22.55 25.27 -32.35
CA LEU A 213 21.45 26.23 -32.28
C LEU A 213 21.84 27.50 -31.52
N GLU A 214 22.64 27.38 -30.45
CA GLU A 214 23.22 28.51 -29.72
C GLU A 214 24.21 29.29 -30.60
N ASP A 215 25.11 28.61 -31.31
CA ASP A 215 26.09 29.26 -32.21
C ASP A 215 25.36 30.13 -33.24
N TYR A 216 24.27 29.61 -33.82
CA TYR A 216 23.46 30.33 -34.78
C TYR A 216 22.66 31.48 -34.15
N PHE A 217 22.04 31.24 -32.99
CA PHE A 217 21.27 32.26 -32.30
C PHE A 217 22.14 33.48 -32.00
N PHE A 218 23.31 33.28 -31.38
CA PHE A 218 24.19 34.39 -31.02
C PHE A 218 24.77 35.12 -32.23
N TRP A 219 25.18 34.39 -33.27
CA TRP A 219 25.63 35.00 -34.53
C TRP A 219 24.55 35.85 -35.18
N ARG A 220 23.33 35.32 -35.27
CA ARG A 220 22.20 36.00 -35.91
C ARG A 220 21.81 37.25 -35.16
N MET A 221 21.64 37.16 -33.83
CA MET A 221 21.27 38.32 -33.01
C MET A 221 22.35 39.40 -33.04
N PHE A 222 23.63 39.03 -33.01
CA PHE A 222 24.74 39.97 -33.17
C PHE A 222 24.68 40.69 -34.53
N THR A 223 24.49 39.95 -35.62
CA THR A 223 24.42 40.51 -36.98
C THR A 223 23.23 41.47 -37.12
N GLN A 224 22.05 41.04 -36.65
CA GLN A 224 20.82 41.84 -36.72
C GLN A 224 20.95 43.14 -35.92
N TYR A 225 21.36 43.08 -34.65
CA TYR A 225 21.54 44.29 -33.84
C TYR A 225 22.66 45.20 -34.37
N SER A 226 23.68 44.65 -35.04
CA SER A 226 24.73 45.46 -35.67
C SER A 226 24.19 46.26 -36.86
N GLU A 227 23.31 45.66 -37.67
CA GLU A 227 22.66 46.36 -38.77
C GLU A 227 21.66 47.41 -38.27
N ASP A 228 20.86 47.05 -37.27
CA ASP A 228 19.84 47.93 -36.70
C ASP A 228 20.49 49.15 -36.02
N TYR A 229 21.60 48.95 -35.30
CA TYR A 229 22.40 50.04 -34.76
C TYR A 229 22.91 50.98 -35.86
N ARG A 230 23.48 50.42 -36.94
CA ARG A 230 24.01 51.21 -38.06
C ARG A 230 22.91 52.03 -38.75
N LYS A 231 21.73 51.44 -38.98
CA LYS A 231 20.59 52.13 -39.59
C LYS A 231 20.08 53.26 -38.68
N ALA A 232 19.92 52.99 -37.39
CA ALA A 232 19.46 53.99 -36.42
C ALA A 232 20.47 55.15 -36.29
N GLU A 233 21.77 54.85 -36.30
CA GLU A 233 22.84 55.85 -36.23
C GLU A 233 22.88 56.72 -37.51
N GLN A 234 22.76 56.12 -38.70
CA GLN A 234 22.67 56.87 -39.96
C GLN A 234 21.41 57.76 -40.03
N LYS A 235 20.27 57.27 -39.54
CA LYS A 235 19.01 58.04 -39.48
C LYS A 235 19.14 59.19 -38.48
N LYS A 236 19.80 58.97 -37.34
CA LYS A 236 20.11 60.01 -36.35
C LYS A 236 21.05 61.07 -36.91
N GLU A 237 22.10 60.67 -37.61
CA GLU A 237 23.12 61.59 -38.15
C GLU A 237 22.58 62.43 -39.31
N SER A 238 21.76 61.83 -40.19
CA SER A 238 21.05 62.58 -41.23
C SER A 238 20.06 63.59 -40.65
N LEU A 239 19.28 63.24 -39.62
CA LEU A 239 18.40 64.18 -38.92
C LEU A 239 19.17 65.29 -38.19
N LYS A 240 20.31 64.98 -37.56
CA LYS A 240 21.21 65.98 -36.93
C LYS A 240 21.81 66.95 -37.94
N SER A 241 22.12 66.48 -39.15
CA SER A 241 22.60 67.34 -40.23
C SER A 241 21.52 68.29 -40.75
N GLN A 242 20.24 67.88 -40.71
CA GLN A 242 19.08 68.70 -41.09
C GLN A 242 18.70 69.74 -40.02
N THR A 243 18.98 69.49 -38.74
CA THR A 243 18.71 70.41 -37.62
C THR A 243 19.82 71.43 -37.35
N LYS A 244 21.05 71.22 -37.85
CA LYS A 244 22.19 72.14 -37.64
C LYS A 244 22.10 73.47 -38.38
N SER A 245 21.08 73.69 -39.21
CA SER A 245 20.73 75.03 -39.71
C SER A 245 19.40 75.46 -39.11
N THR A 246 19.39 76.64 -38.50
CA THR A 246 18.24 77.40 -37.97
C THR A 246 17.92 77.17 -36.49
N GLU A 247 18.42 78.07 -35.64
CA GLU A 247 18.08 78.17 -34.22
C GLU A 247 17.07 79.32 -33.95
N ARG A 248 16.04 78.99 -33.14
CA ARG A 248 15.18 79.83 -32.25
C ARG A 248 14.02 80.68 -32.84
N ARG A 249 12.76 80.32 -32.51
CA ARG A 249 11.84 80.96 -31.50
C ARG A 249 10.40 80.38 -31.56
N ILE A 250 9.64 80.59 -30.49
CA ILE A 250 8.36 79.93 -30.12
C ILE A 250 7.11 80.56 -30.79
N PHE A 251 6.12 79.68 -30.99
CA PHE A 251 4.74 79.81 -31.48
C PHE A 251 3.80 80.86 -30.84
N LYS A 252 2.93 81.44 -31.69
CA LYS A 252 1.47 81.57 -31.48
C LYS A 252 0.84 82.10 -32.77
N GLU A 253 0.01 81.30 -33.46
CA GLU A 253 -1.12 81.71 -34.36
C GLU A 253 -1.49 80.64 -35.42
N ASN A 254 -1.89 79.42 -35.02
CA ASN A 254 -2.91 78.62 -35.73
C ASN A 254 -3.20 77.29 -35.00
N ARG A 255 -4.02 77.33 -33.94
CA ARG A 255 -4.27 76.15 -33.08
C ARG A 255 -4.94 75.01 -33.84
N GLU A 256 -5.80 75.33 -34.79
CA GLU A 256 -6.55 74.34 -35.57
C GLU A 256 -5.69 73.62 -36.61
N PHE A 257 -4.83 74.35 -37.34
CA PHE A 257 -3.85 73.71 -38.22
C PHE A 257 -2.86 72.87 -37.43
N HIS A 258 -2.33 73.38 -36.33
CA HIS A 258 -1.36 72.63 -35.51
C HIS A 258 -1.97 71.36 -34.92
N THR A 259 -3.21 71.41 -34.44
CA THR A 259 -3.91 70.22 -33.92
C THR A 259 -4.12 69.18 -35.02
N ASN A 260 -4.62 69.58 -36.20
CA ASN A 260 -4.80 68.65 -37.31
C ASN A 260 -3.47 68.14 -37.90
N TYR A 261 -2.41 68.95 -37.84
CA TYR A 261 -1.07 68.57 -38.28
C TYR A 261 -0.45 67.56 -37.32
N GLU A 262 -0.55 67.77 -36.00
CA GLU A 262 -0.11 66.79 -34.99
C GLU A 262 -0.92 65.50 -35.07
N LEU A 263 -2.23 65.56 -35.36
CA LEU A 263 -3.05 64.38 -35.62
C LEU A 263 -2.55 63.65 -36.88
N ALA A 264 -2.38 64.35 -38.01
CA ALA A 264 -1.88 63.77 -39.24
C ALA A 264 -0.47 63.18 -39.10
N LYS A 265 0.39 63.85 -38.34
CA LYS A 265 1.73 63.40 -37.97
C LYS A 265 1.68 62.14 -37.09
N SER A 266 0.76 62.08 -36.13
CA SER A 266 0.57 60.88 -35.30
C SER A 266 0.09 59.69 -36.12
N GLU A 267 -0.81 59.91 -37.09
CA GLU A 267 -1.29 58.88 -38.01
C GLU A 267 -0.19 58.46 -39.00
N ILE A 268 0.61 59.38 -39.51
CA ILE A 268 1.79 59.06 -40.32
C ILE A 268 2.82 58.26 -39.52
N LYS A 269 3.06 58.60 -38.25
CA LYS A 269 3.95 57.83 -37.36
C LYS A 269 3.45 56.39 -37.19
N LYS A 270 2.14 56.18 -37.02
CA LYS A 270 1.55 54.83 -36.99
C LYS A 270 1.75 54.09 -38.32
N ILE A 271 1.64 54.78 -39.45
CA ILE A 271 1.94 54.18 -40.76
C ILE A 271 3.42 53.83 -40.85
N GLU A 272 4.34 54.69 -40.42
CA GLU A 272 5.80 54.42 -40.42
C GLU A 272 6.13 53.18 -39.58
N GLU A 273 5.60 53.07 -38.36
CA GLU A 273 5.82 51.92 -37.49
C GLU A 273 5.30 50.61 -38.11
N LEU A 274 4.10 50.65 -38.71
CA LEU A 274 3.53 49.49 -39.41
C LEU A 274 4.30 49.18 -40.70
N TYR A 275 4.75 50.21 -41.41
CA TYR A 275 5.48 50.12 -42.67
C TYR A 275 6.83 49.46 -42.48
N ASP A 276 7.59 49.83 -41.45
CA ASP A 276 8.87 49.21 -41.10
C ASP A 276 8.67 47.72 -40.76
N SER A 277 7.67 47.42 -39.92
CA SER A 277 7.29 46.04 -39.57
C SER A 277 6.88 45.20 -40.78
N VAL A 278 6.10 45.76 -41.69
CA VAL A 278 5.68 45.09 -42.93
C VAL A 278 6.89 44.89 -43.85
N THR A 279 7.77 45.88 -43.99
CA THR A 279 8.95 45.82 -44.85
C THR A 279 9.86 44.66 -44.45
N ASP A 280 10.10 44.49 -43.15
CA ASP A 280 10.92 43.38 -42.64
C ASP A 280 10.28 42.02 -42.92
N ASN A 281 8.96 41.90 -42.77
CA ASN A 281 8.26 40.66 -43.07
C ASN A 281 8.22 40.35 -44.57
N LEU A 282 8.03 41.36 -45.43
CA LEU A 282 8.03 41.19 -46.89
C LEU A 282 9.39 40.73 -47.41
N LYS A 283 10.51 41.22 -46.84
CA LYS A 283 11.85 40.72 -47.15
C LYS A 283 12.02 39.24 -46.81
N ARG A 284 11.43 38.81 -45.69
CA ARG A 284 11.48 37.41 -45.23
C ARG A 284 10.65 36.50 -46.14
N PHE A 285 9.47 36.95 -46.59
CA PHE A 285 8.59 36.13 -47.43
C PHE A 285 9.00 36.13 -48.90
N PHE A 286 9.49 37.24 -49.45
CA PHE A 286 9.74 37.41 -50.88
C PHE A 286 11.16 37.91 -51.22
N PRO A 287 12.24 37.26 -50.73
CA PRO A 287 13.61 37.73 -50.93
C PRO A 287 14.05 37.78 -52.41
N LYS A 288 13.33 37.09 -53.32
CA LYS A 288 13.62 37.05 -54.76
C LYS A 288 12.93 38.14 -55.59
N GLN A 289 12.06 38.95 -54.99
CA GLN A 289 11.35 40.03 -55.71
C GLN A 289 12.04 41.39 -55.52
N SER A 290 13.32 41.47 -55.87
CA SER A 290 14.18 42.63 -55.60
C SER A 290 13.60 43.93 -56.17
N THR A 291 13.07 43.91 -57.38
CA THR A 291 12.56 45.13 -58.03
C THR A 291 11.33 45.72 -57.32
N LEU A 292 10.43 44.89 -56.78
CA LEU A 292 9.24 45.38 -56.06
C LEU A 292 9.57 45.83 -54.64
N LEU A 293 10.47 45.11 -53.96
CA LEU A 293 10.97 45.49 -52.65
C LEU A 293 11.79 46.79 -52.73
N GLU A 294 12.60 46.97 -53.77
CA GLU A 294 13.35 48.21 -53.99
C GLU A 294 12.42 49.42 -54.21
N VAL A 295 11.32 49.25 -54.96
CA VAL A 295 10.35 50.33 -55.16
C VAL A 295 9.60 50.61 -53.86
N TRP A 296 9.24 49.56 -53.09
CA TRP A 296 8.64 49.71 -51.76
C TRP A 296 9.58 50.50 -50.86
N GLU A 297 10.80 50.03 -50.58
CA GLU A 297 11.78 50.67 -49.69
C GLU A 297 12.09 52.14 -50.02
N ARG A 298 12.00 52.53 -51.29
CA ARG A 298 12.20 53.93 -51.72
C ARG A 298 11.04 54.86 -51.35
N ILE A 299 9.90 54.32 -50.93
CA ILE A 299 8.75 55.12 -50.48
C ILE A 299 9.09 55.75 -49.13
N ASN A 300 9.16 57.09 -49.16
CA ASN A 300 9.29 57.87 -47.95
C ASN A 300 7.90 58.28 -47.44
N VAL A 301 7.36 57.52 -46.50
CA VAL A 301 6.04 57.77 -45.89
C VAL A 301 5.99 59.14 -45.20
N SER A 302 7.07 59.60 -44.57
CA SER A 302 7.12 60.93 -43.93
C SER A 302 6.92 62.08 -44.92
N LYS A 303 7.35 61.90 -46.18
CA LYS A 303 7.22 62.91 -47.23
C LYS A 303 5.76 63.21 -47.55
N SER A 304 4.87 62.27 -47.30
CA SER A 304 3.42 62.47 -47.44
C SER A 304 2.87 63.54 -46.51
N LEU A 305 3.54 63.83 -45.37
CA LEU A 305 3.15 64.92 -44.48
C LEU A 305 3.52 66.31 -45.04
N ASP A 306 4.59 66.39 -45.84
CA ASP A 306 5.04 67.64 -46.47
C ASP A 306 4.17 68.00 -47.69
N GLU A 307 3.85 66.97 -48.48
CA GLU A 307 3.14 67.09 -49.76
C GLU A 307 1.61 66.98 -49.60
N PHE A 308 1.14 66.46 -48.46
CA PHE A 308 -0.27 66.10 -48.21
C PHE A 308 -0.84 65.13 -49.24
N GLU A 309 0.02 64.25 -49.74
CA GLU A 309 -0.29 63.25 -50.76
C GLU A 309 0.67 62.07 -50.61
N PHE A 310 0.20 60.84 -50.85
CA PHE A 310 1.05 59.65 -50.81
C PHE A 310 1.67 59.38 -52.19
N ASN A 311 2.80 58.66 -52.19
CA ASN A 311 3.41 58.18 -53.44
C ASN A 311 2.38 57.38 -54.28
N GLU A 312 2.27 57.67 -55.57
CA GLU A 312 1.31 57.04 -56.49
C GLU A 312 1.40 55.50 -56.50
N ASN A 313 2.60 54.94 -56.28
CA ASN A 313 2.81 53.50 -56.24
C ASN A 313 2.48 52.84 -54.89
N PHE A 314 2.25 53.63 -53.82
CA PHE A 314 2.11 53.08 -52.47
C PHE A 314 0.89 52.16 -52.35
N TYR A 315 -0.25 52.58 -52.89
CA TYR A 315 -1.49 51.80 -52.84
C TYR A 315 -1.43 50.55 -53.73
N SER A 316 -0.89 50.69 -54.95
CA SER A 316 -0.76 49.56 -55.88
C SER A 316 0.17 48.47 -55.33
N LEU A 317 1.22 48.86 -54.60
CA LEU A 317 2.12 47.94 -53.92
C LEU A 317 1.46 47.25 -52.71
N ILE A 318 0.67 47.96 -51.90
CA ILE A 318 -0.09 47.36 -50.79
C ILE A 318 -0.98 46.23 -51.32
N ILE A 319 -1.76 46.49 -52.38
CA ILE A 319 -2.63 45.48 -53.00
C ILE A 319 -1.80 44.30 -53.53
N ARG A 320 -0.70 44.59 -54.23
CA ARG A 320 0.14 43.56 -54.85
C ARG A 320 0.77 42.64 -53.80
N PHE A 321 1.29 43.19 -52.70
CA PHE A 321 1.85 42.41 -51.61
C PHE A 321 0.76 41.64 -50.84
N LYS A 322 -0.43 42.21 -50.61
CA LYS A 322 -1.57 41.46 -50.04
C LYS A 322 -1.91 40.23 -50.88
N ASN A 323 -2.02 40.39 -52.21
CA ASN A 323 -2.32 39.28 -53.11
C ASN A 323 -1.21 38.22 -53.09
N MET A 324 0.06 38.63 -53.14
CA MET A 324 1.19 37.70 -53.06
C MET A 324 1.23 36.92 -51.73
N LEU A 325 0.95 37.59 -50.61
CA LEU A 325 0.85 36.95 -49.29
C LEU A 325 -0.33 35.98 -49.24
N GLN A 326 -1.46 36.33 -49.85
CA GLN A 326 -2.64 35.47 -49.92
C GLN A 326 -2.38 34.23 -50.78
N ASP A 327 -1.66 34.36 -51.89
CA ASP A 327 -1.27 33.23 -52.74
C ASP A 327 -0.31 32.28 -52.00
N GLU A 328 0.69 32.83 -51.31
CA GLU A 328 1.62 32.04 -50.49
C GLU A 328 0.90 31.33 -49.32
N LYS A 329 -0.04 32.02 -48.67
CA LYS A 329 -0.91 31.43 -47.64
C LYS A 329 -1.74 30.28 -48.18
N THR A 330 -2.31 30.44 -49.37
CA THR A 330 -3.16 29.42 -50.00
C THR A 330 -2.34 28.17 -50.32
N LYS A 331 -1.14 28.33 -50.91
CA LYS A 331 -0.21 27.22 -51.16
C LYS A 331 0.19 26.49 -49.87
N LEU A 332 0.46 27.23 -48.80
CA LEU A 332 0.78 26.63 -47.50
C LEU A 332 -0.40 25.87 -46.89
N LYS A 333 -1.65 26.33 -47.09
CA LYS A 333 -2.87 25.68 -46.61
C LYS A 333 -3.33 24.49 -47.46
N GLU A 334 -2.95 24.43 -48.73
CA GLU A 334 -3.25 23.31 -49.63
C GLU A 334 -2.30 22.11 -49.42
N ASP A 335 -1.16 22.31 -48.77
CA ASP A 335 -0.25 21.23 -48.41
C ASP A 335 -0.88 20.31 -47.33
N LYS A 336 -0.98 19.01 -47.64
CA LYS A 336 -1.59 18.00 -46.76
C LYS A 336 -0.94 17.94 -45.38
N SER A 337 0.37 18.09 -45.29
CA SER A 337 1.09 18.06 -44.01
C SER A 337 0.70 19.26 -43.14
N ASN A 338 0.46 20.42 -43.75
CA ASN A 338 0.03 21.62 -43.02
C ASN A 338 -1.44 21.56 -42.62
N GLN A 339 -2.30 20.91 -43.43
CA GLN A 339 -3.69 20.65 -43.05
C GLN A 339 -3.77 19.75 -41.80
N GLU A 340 -2.96 18.69 -41.74
CA GLU A 340 -2.85 17.85 -40.56
C GLU A 340 -2.38 18.64 -39.34
N ALA A 341 -1.40 19.52 -39.50
CA ALA A 341 -0.90 20.37 -38.42
C ALA A 341 -1.98 21.34 -37.90
N ILE A 342 -2.80 21.90 -38.78
CA ILE A 342 -3.92 22.79 -38.41
C ILE A 342 -4.95 22.00 -37.59
N ILE A 343 -5.25 20.77 -38.00
CA ILE A 343 -6.15 19.87 -37.26
C ILE A 343 -5.56 19.53 -35.89
N TYR A 344 -4.27 19.22 -35.80
CA TYR A 344 -3.61 18.95 -34.52
C TYR A 344 -3.65 20.17 -33.59
N GLN A 345 -3.40 21.38 -34.10
CA GLN A 345 -3.49 22.61 -33.29
C GLN A 345 -4.92 22.81 -32.73
N GLN A 346 -5.94 22.60 -33.56
CA GLN A 346 -7.34 22.70 -33.14
C GLN A 346 -7.71 21.63 -32.12
N LEU A 347 -7.28 20.38 -32.34
CA LEU A 347 -7.50 19.29 -31.39
C LEU A 347 -6.81 19.56 -30.06
N ILE A 348 -5.55 20.01 -30.07
CA ILE A 348 -4.82 20.37 -28.85
C ILE A 348 -5.58 21.48 -28.10
N GLN A 349 -5.97 22.57 -28.77
CA GLN A 349 -6.73 23.67 -28.14
C GLN A 349 -8.05 23.20 -27.52
N VAL A 350 -8.78 22.31 -28.19
CA VAL A 350 -10.03 21.75 -27.66
C VAL A 350 -9.74 20.88 -26.44
N LEU A 351 -8.79 19.95 -26.54
CA LEU A 351 -8.51 18.94 -25.51
C LEU A 351 -7.83 19.54 -24.27
N GLU A 352 -7.06 20.62 -24.41
CA GLU A 352 -6.46 21.35 -23.29
C GLU A 352 -7.52 21.91 -22.31
N ASN A 353 -8.72 22.24 -22.79
CA ASN A 353 -9.81 22.70 -21.93
C ASN A 353 -10.38 21.59 -21.02
N PHE A 354 -10.05 20.33 -21.29
CA PHE A 354 -10.59 19.16 -20.59
C PHE A 354 -9.53 18.39 -19.78
N THR A 355 -8.28 18.87 -19.69
CA THR A 355 -7.17 18.18 -19.00
C THR A 355 -7.37 17.99 -17.49
N ASN A 356 -8.33 18.71 -16.89
CA ASN A 356 -8.69 18.60 -15.47
C ASN A 356 -9.69 17.47 -15.20
N LEU A 357 -10.27 16.89 -16.25
CA LEU A 357 -11.15 15.74 -16.15
C LEU A 357 -10.29 14.49 -16.39
N ASP A 358 -10.31 13.53 -15.47
CA ASP A 358 -9.56 12.27 -15.56
C ASP A 358 -10.21 11.33 -16.60
N LEU A 359 -10.14 11.75 -17.87
CA LEU A 359 -10.82 11.13 -19.00
C LEU A 359 -9.88 10.15 -19.70
N ARG A 360 -10.43 8.98 -20.03
CA ARG A 360 -9.80 8.00 -20.91
C ARG A 360 -10.47 8.01 -22.27
N ILE A 361 -9.66 7.99 -23.32
CA ILE A 361 -10.15 7.85 -24.69
C ILE A 361 -10.34 6.36 -24.95
N THR A 362 -11.58 5.90 -24.78
CA THR A 362 -11.97 4.48 -24.73
C THR A 362 -11.48 3.67 -25.93
N LEU A 363 -11.50 4.27 -27.13
CA LEU A 363 -11.09 3.63 -28.38
C LEU A 363 -9.56 3.49 -28.54
N LEU A 364 -8.77 4.33 -27.86
CA LEU A 364 -7.31 4.32 -27.96
C LEU A 364 -6.65 3.66 -26.73
N ASN A 365 -7.44 3.34 -25.70
CA ASN A 365 -6.98 2.86 -24.41
C ASN A 365 -5.83 3.71 -23.81
N LYS A 366 -5.88 5.03 -24.06
CA LYS A 366 -4.94 6.02 -23.55
C LYS A 366 -5.68 7.04 -22.71
N SER A 367 -5.01 7.57 -21.70
CA SER A 367 -5.49 8.76 -20.99
C SER A 367 -5.52 9.96 -21.94
N LEU A 368 -6.39 10.93 -21.63
CA LEU A 368 -6.43 12.20 -22.36
C LEU A 368 -5.04 12.87 -22.38
N ARG A 369 -4.28 12.76 -21.29
CA ARG A 369 -2.91 13.31 -21.20
C ARG A 369 -1.94 12.63 -22.16
N GLU A 370 -1.89 11.30 -22.19
CA GLU A 370 -1.00 10.56 -23.10
C GLU A 370 -1.32 10.86 -24.57
N PHE A 371 -2.61 10.94 -24.91
CA PHE A 371 -3.02 11.30 -26.28
C PHE A 371 -2.67 12.75 -26.64
N LEU A 372 -2.78 13.66 -25.68
CA LEU A 372 -2.45 15.08 -25.88
C LEU A 372 -0.93 15.27 -26.05
N GLU A 373 -0.10 14.49 -25.35
CA GLU A 373 1.36 14.47 -25.56
C GLU A 373 1.73 13.92 -26.94
N GLU A 374 1.06 12.87 -27.42
CA GLU A 374 1.29 12.36 -28.79
C GLU A 374 0.88 13.37 -29.86
N LEU A 375 -0.28 14.04 -29.69
CA LEU A 375 -0.70 15.12 -30.57
C LEU A 375 0.29 16.29 -30.55
N LYS A 376 0.80 16.67 -29.37
CA LYS A 376 1.81 17.71 -29.22
C LYS A 376 3.11 17.33 -29.93
N SER A 377 3.57 16.09 -29.79
CA SER A 377 4.75 15.58 -30.48
C SER A 377 4.58 15.62 -32.01
N ALA A 378 3.44 15.13 -32.52
CA ALA A 378 3.13 15.15 -33.95
C ALA A 378 2.94 16.58 -34.50
N PHE A 379 2.45 17.50 -33.65
CA PHE A 379 2.35 18.92 -33.97
C PHE A 379 3.72 19.62 -34.01
N ARG A 380 4.66 19.28 -33.11
CA ARG A 380 5.99 19.91 -33.05
C ARG A 380 6.73 19.83 -34.39
N GLU A 381 6.69 18.67 -35.06
CA GLU A 381 7.33 18.46 -36.36
C GLU A 381 6.78 19.39 -37.46
N LYS A 382 5.55 19.87 -37.31
CA LYS A 382 4.81 20.63 -38.34
C LYS A 382 4.47 22.07 -37.91
N SER A 383 4.77 22.45 -36.67
CA SER A 383 4.43 23.73 -36.03
C SER A 383 5.00 24.96 -36.74
N LEU A 384 6.12 24.81 -37.45
CA LEU A 384 6.82 25.90 -38.14
C LEU A 384 5.99 26.50 -39.29
N ASN A 385 5.28 25.67 -40.06
CA ASN A 385 4.45 26.16 -41.18
C ASN A 385 3.18 26.86 -40.69
N ILE A 386 2.64 26.43 -39.54
CA ILE A 386 1.52 27.09 -38.86
C ILE A 386 1.93 28.50 -38.45
N GLN A 387 3.09 28.65 -37.79
CA GLN A 387 3.63 29.95 -37.40
C GLN A 387 3.90 30.85 -38.62
N LYS A 388 4.34 30.28 -39.75
CA LYS A 388 4.49 31.03 -41.01
C LYS A 388 3.15 31.57 -41.51
N ILE A 389 2.08 30.77 -41.45
CA ILE A 389 0.71 31.21 -41.80
C ILE A 389 0.24 32.35 -40.89
N GLU A 390 0.46 32.23 -39.57
CA GLU A 390 0.11 33.27 -38.60
C GLU A 390 0.88 34.59 -38.84
N ASN A 391 2.16 34.50 -39.19
CA ASN A 391 2.96 35.69 -39.51
C ASN A 391 2.52 36.34 -40.84
N ILE A 392 2.12 35.55 -41.83
CA ILE A 392 1.51 36.06 -43.06
C ILE A 392 0.21 36.80 -42.72
N ASP A 393 -0.64 36.24 -41.86
CA ASP A 393 -1.90 36.86 -41.45
C ASP A 393 -1.69 38.19 -40.74
N LYS A 394 -0.74 38.26 -39.80
CA LYS A 394 -0.34 39.53 -39.15
C LYS A 394 0.19 40.55 -40.14
N THR A 395 0.93 40.12 -41.16
CA THR A 395 1.49 41.03 -42.17
C THR A 395 0.40 41.59 -43.08
N ILE A 396 -0.58 40.77 -43.47
CA ILE A 396 -1.78 41.21 -44.21
C ILE A 396 -2.58 42.19 -43.35
N GLU A 397 -2.79 41.89 -42.07
CA GLU A 397 -3.50 42.78 -41.14
C GLU A 397 -2.78 44.13 -41.01
N ASN A 398 -1.45 44.15 -40.90
CA ASN A 398 -0.68 45.38 -40.84
C ASN A 398 -0.78 46.18 -42.15
N LEU A 399 -0.77 45.53 -43.32
CA LEU A 399 -1.02 46.18 -44.61
C LEU A 399 -2.43 46.80 -44.67
N GLU A 400 -3.45 46.13 -44.10
CA GLU A 400 -4.81 46.67 -43.99
C GLU A 400 -4.92 47.84 -43.02
N ARG A 401 -4.14 47.83 -41.94
CA ARG A 401 -4.04 48.97 -41.02
C ARG A 401 -3.39 50.16 -41.70
N ILE A 402 -2.30 49.95 -42.45
CA ILE A 402 -1.67 50.99 -43.27
C ILE A 402 -2.68 51.59 -44.24
N GLU A 403 -3.43 50.74 -44.94
CA GLU A 403 -4.48 51.16 -45.89
C GLU A 403 -5.57 52.00 -45.20
N ARG A 404 -6.03 51.60 -44.01
CA ARG A 404 -7.00 52.36 -43.22
C ARG A 404 -6.47 53.73 -42.77
N HIS A 405 -5.26 53.77 -42.22
CA HIS A 405 -4.63 55.02 -41.77
C HIS A 405 -4.37 55.96 -42.95
N LYS A 406 -3.91 55.42 -44.09
CA LYS A 406 -3.76 56.17 -45.36
C LYS A 406 -5.09 56.79 -45.79
N LYS A 407 -6.16 55.99 -45.81
CA LYS A 407 -7.48 56.47 -46.22
C LYS A 407 -7.98 57.58 -45.30
N ALA A 408 -7.87 57.41 -43.98
CA ALA A 408 -8.23 58.44 -43.00
C ALA A 408 -7.46 59.75 -43.24
N LEU A 409 -6.14 59.66 -43.52
CA LEU A 409 -5.34 60.82 -43.87
C LEU A 409 -5.81 61.50 -45.17
N GLU A 410 -6.03 60.74 -46.25
CA GLU A 410 -6.44 61.29 -47.54
C GLU A 410 -7.85 61.86 -47.55
N THR A 411 -8.79 61.30 -46.78
CA THR A 411 -10.19 61.72 -46.80
C THR A 411 -10.54 62.74 -45.73
N GLU A 412 -9.88 62.71 -44.57
CA GLU A 412 -10.25 63.53 -43.42
C GLU A 412 -9.21 64.63 -43.15
N LEU A 413 -7.92 64.29 -43.04
CA LEU A 413 -6.90 65.20 -42.52
C LEU A 413 -6.19 66.02 -43.60
N PHE A 414 -5.73 65.41 -44.70
CA PHE A 414 -5.06 66.10 -45.80
C PHE A 414 -5.94 67.17 -46.47
N PRO A 415 -7.24 66.94 -46.74
CA PRO A 415 -8.09 67.98 -47.32
C PRO A 415 -8.24 69.20 -46.40
N ILE A 416 -8.32 68.98 -45.08
CA ILE A 416 -8.36 70.07 -44.08
C ILE A 416 -7.02 70.82 -44.07
N LEU A 417 -5.90 70.09 -44.04
CA LEU A 417 -4.57 70.68 -44.03
C LEU A 417 -4.24 71.44 -45.33
N ILE A 418 -4.68 70.94 -46.50
CA ILE A 418 -4.54 71.62 -47.79
C ILE A 418 -5.33 72.93 -47.81
N LYS A 419 -6.56 72.96 -47.26
CA LYS A 419 -7.37 74.18 -47.16
C LYS A 419 -6.75 75.21 -46.22
N LEU A 420 -6.11 74.77 -45.15
CA LEU A 420 -5.46 75.64 -44.16
C LEU A 420 -4.02 76.06 -44.57
N LYS A 421 -3.36 75.32 -45.47
CA LYS A 421 -1.98 75.54 -45.96
C LYS A 421 -1.67 76.95 -46.51
N PRO A 422 -2.59 77.66 -47.20
CA PRO A 422 -2.36 79.02 -47.70
C PRO A 422 -2.29 80.08 -46.60
N HIS A 423 -2.86 79.81 -45.42
CA HIS A 423 -2.90 80.74 -44.28
C HIS A 423 -1.66 80.66 -43.38
N ILE A 424 -0.61 79.98 -43.84
CA ILE A 424 0.60 79.69 -43.07
C ILE A 424 1.79 80.34 -43.76
N SER A 425 2.53 81.15 -43.02
CA SER A 425 3.76 81.78 -43.50
C SER A 425 4.85 80.75 -43.80
N ALA A 426 5.74 81.05 -44.75
CA ALA A 426 6.87 80.15 -45.09
C ALA A 426 7.79 79.87 -43.88
N SER A 427 7.87 80.82 -42.94
CA SER A 427 8.57 80.69 -41.66
C SER A 427 7.97 79.63 -40.72
N GLU A 428 6.64 79.48 -40.68
CA GLU A 428 5.95 78.52 -39.81
C GLU A 428 6.11 77.07 -40.29
N LYS A 429 6.15 76.84 -41.62
CA LYS A 429 6.40 75.50 -42.20
C LYS A 429 7.78 74.95 -41.85
N ILE A 430 8.79 75.82 -41.77
CA ILE A 430 10.17 75.44 -41.44
C ILE A 430 10.30 75.14 -39.94
N LEU A 431 9.58 75.87 -39.08
CA LEU A 431 9.63 75.70 -37.62
C LEU A 431 9.02 74.39 -37.13
N ILE A 432 7.88 73.98 -37.71
CA ILE A 432 7.20 72.71 -37.37
C ILE A 432 8.11 71.50 -37.70
N LYS A 433 8.72 71.53 -38.89
CA LYS A 433 9.61 70.46 -39.36
C LYS A 433 10.85 70.26 -38.48
N ASN A 434 11.34 71.32 -37.83
CA ASN A 434 12.54 71.26 -36.99
C ASN A 434 12.27 70.76 -35.57
N ALA A 435 11.15 71.15 -34.94
CA ALA A 435 10.76 70.62 -33.62
C ALA A 435 10.52 69.11 -33.67
N ASP A 436 9.93 68.62 -34.75
CA ASP A 436 9.70 67.20 -35.02
C ASP A 436 10.99 66.40 -35.13
N ASN A 437 12.02 67.01 -35.73
CA ASN A 437 13.32 66.37 -35.88
C ASN A 437 14.04 66.25 -34.54
N ASP A 438 13.92 67.22 -33.64
CA ASP A 438 14.55 67.17 -32.31
C ASP A 438 13.96 66.06 -31.43
N ASP A 439 12.64 65.90 -31.43
CA ASP A 439 11.99 64.82 -30.68
C ASP A 439 12.30 63.44 -31.30
N LYS A 440 12.34 63.33 -32.64
CA LYS A 440 12.81 62.13 -33.34
C LYS A 440 14.27 61.80 -33.02
N ILE A 441 15.16 62.79 -32.90
CA ILE A 441 16.56 62.58 -32.52
C ILE A 441 16.66 62.03 -31.09
N LYS A 442 15.87 62.56 -30.13
CA LYS A 442 15.84 62.04 -28.75
C LYS A 442 15.29 60.61 -28.67
N GLU A 443 14.27 60.29 -29.46
CA GLU A 443 13.74 58.93 -29.56
C GLU A 443 14.80 57.97 -30.14
N LEU A 444 15.45 58.34 -31.25
CA LEU A 444 16.53 57.56 -31.85
C LEU A 444 17.76 57.44 -30.94
N GLU A 445 18.06 58.43 -30.09
CA GLU A 445 19.11 58.34 -29.09
C GLU A 445 18.82 57.28 -28.03
N LYS A 446 17.59 57.24 -27.53
CA LYS A 446 17.15 56.18 -26.60
C LYS A 446 17.17 54.81 -27.28
N GLU A 447 16.76 54.73 -28.54
CA GLU A 447 16.75 53.50 -29.32
C GLU A 447 18.18 52.98 -29.58
N CYS A 448 19.09 53.83 -30.05
CA CYS A 448 20.51 53.49 -30.25
C CYS A 448 21.14 53.00 -28.94
N SER A 449 20.83 53.62 -27.80
CA SER A 449 21.33 53.19 -26.49
C SER A 449 20.85 51.78 -26.12
N LYS A 450 19.57 51.49 -26.34
CA LYS A 450 18.99 50.16 -26.06
C LYS A 450 19.58 49.09 -26.98
N ILE A 451 19.70 49.39 -28.28
CA ILE A 451 20.31 48.48 -29.26
C ILE A 451 21.79 48.24 -28.92
N ALA A 452 22.53 49.27 -28.49
CA ALA A 452 23.93 49.14 -28.11
C ALA A 452 24.14 48.22 -26.88
N GLU A 453 23.25 48.26 -25.90
CA GLU A 453 23.29 47.34 -24.76
C GLU A 453 23.07 45.88 -25.19
N GLN A 454 22.07 45.63 -26.06
CA GLN A 454 21.81 44.30 -26.61
C GLN A 454 22.97 43.80 -27.48
N LEU A 455 23.49 44.66 -28.36
CA LEU A 455 24.67 44.37 -29.17
C LEU A 455 25.86 43.95 -28.31
N LYS A 456 26.12 44.67 -27.20
CA LYS A 456 27.21 44.36 -26.29
C LYS A 456 27.06 42.97 -25.66
N TYR A 457 25.85 42.61 -25.24
CA TYR A 457 25.55 41.28 -24.70
C TYR A 457 25.79 40.18 -25.74
N TYR A 458 25.18 40.30 -26.92
CA TYR A 458 25.28 39.28 -27.98
C TYR A 458 26.69 39.16 -28.56
N LYS A 459 27.42 40.28 -28.66
CA LYS A 459 28.83 40.30 -29.05
C LYS A 459 29.70 39.51 -28.08
N ALA A 460 29.52 39.72 -26.77
CA ALA A 460 30.29 39.00 -25.75
C ALA A 460 30.04 37.48 -25.80
N GLN A 461 28.78 37.06 -25.99
CA GLN A 461 28.44 35.64 -26.13
C GLN A 461 29.02 35.02 -27.41
N TYR A 462 28.96 35.76 -28.53
CA TYR A 462 29.51 35.32 -29.81
C TYR A 462 31.04 35.20 -29.78
N GLU A 463 31.74 36.18 -29.18
CA GLU A 463 33.20 36.16 -28.99
C GLU A 463 33.66 35.05 -28.05
N TYR A 464 32.91 34.80 -26.95
CA TYR A 464 33.16 33.67 -26.04
C TYR A 464 33.13 32.32 -26.77
N LYS A 465 32.26 32.18 -27.78
CA LYS A 465 32.16 31.00 -28.64
C LYS A 465 33.19 30.93 -29.77
N LYS A 466 34.21 31.79 -29.76
CA LYS A 466 35.26 31.92 -30.79
C LYS A 466 34.78 32.42 -32.15
N SER A 467 33.66 33.14 -32.19
CA SER A 467 33.17 33.81 -33.40
C SER A 467 33.16 32.92 -34.66
N PRO A 468 32.49 31.76 -34.63
CA PRO A 468 32.46 30.85 -35.78
C PRO A 468 31.93 31.58 -37.02
N SER A 469 32.57 31.37 -38.17
CA SER A 469 32.20 32.10 -39.39
C SER A 469 30.79 31.75 -39.85
N GLU A 470 30.11 32.68 -40.53
CA GLU A 470 28.77 32.46 -41.11
C GLU A 470 28.71 31.17 -41.94
N LYS A 471 29.78 30.89 -42.71
CA LYS A 471 29.88 29.70 -43.55
C LYS A 471 29.89 28.41 -42.73
N GLU A 472 30.61 28.40 -41.60
CA GLU A 472 30.69 27.26 -40.69
C GLU A 472 29.36 27.04 -39.95
N ILE A 473 28.70 28.11 -39.49
CA ILE A 473 27.40 28.03 -38.83
C ILE A 473 26.33 27.48 -39.80
N LYS A 474 26.27 28.04 -41.01
CA LYS A 474 25.32 27.58 -42.04
C LYS A 474 25.58 26.14 -42.47
N GLN A 475 26.83 25.68 -42.43
CA GLN A 475 27.18 24.29 -42.74
C GLN A 475 26.82 23.33 -41.59
N LYS A 476 26.96 23.75 -40.33
CA LYS A 476 26.58 22.97 -39.13
C LYS A 476 25.07 22.74 -39.02
N ILE A 477 24.27 23.74 -39.38
CA ILE A 477 22.79 23.67 -39.32
C ILE A 477 22.17 23.13 -40.61
N GLY A 478 22.83 23.35 -41.76
CA GLY A 478 22.41 22.77 -43.03
C GLY A 478 21.05 23.30 -43.53
N LYS A 479 20.12 22.39 -43.86
CA LYS A 479 18.82 22.75 -44.47
C LYS A 479 17.89 23.52 -43.51
N GLU A 480 18.14 23.44 -42.20
CA GLU A 480 17.31 24.09 -41.18
C GLU A 480 17.59 25.60 -41.04
N VAL A 481 18.68 26.11 -41.61
CA VAL A 481 19.02 27.55 -41.57
C VAL A 481 17.85 28.38 -42.10
N ARG A 482 17.26 27.97 -43.23
CA ARG A 482 16.11 28.65 -43.84
C ARG A 482 14.86 28.65 -42.97
N LEU A 483 14.71 27.64 -42.10
CA LEU A 483 13.60 27.51 -41.18
C LEU A 483 13.81 28.40 -39.94
N LEU A 484 15.05 28.45 -39.45
CA LEU A 484 15.42 29.28 -38.31
C LEU A 484 15.47 30.77 -38.64
N ASP A 485 15.75 31.16 -39.89
CA ASP A 485 15.77 32.56 -40.36
C ASP A 485 14.41 33.28 -40.17
N VAL A 486 13.31 32.53 -40.16
CA VAL A 486 11.94 33.09 -40.09
C VAL A 486 11.51 33.38 -38.63
N LEU A 487 12.15 32.74 -37.65
CA LEU A 487 11.79 32.85 -36.23
C LEU A 487 12.27 34.17 -35.62
N ASN A 488 11.58 34.67 -34.60
CA ASN A 488 12.02 35.83 -33.81
C ASN A 488 12.90 35.39 -32.60
N GLU A 489 13.49 36.37 -31.92
CA GLU A 489 14.39 36.15 -30.77
C GLU A 489 13.75 35.27 -29.67
N SER A 490 12.52 35.59 -29.27
CA SER A 490 11.81 34.85 -28.22
C SER A 490 11.54 33.40 -28.60
N GLN A 491 11.28 33.13 -29.88
CA GLN A 491 11.00 31.79 -30.40
C GLN A 491 12.26 30.92 -30.43
N ILE A 492 13.40 31.47 -30.83
CA ILE A 492 14.67 30.73 -30.80
C ILE A 492 15.12 30.49 -29.36
N SER A 493 14.92 31.47 -28.47
CA SER A 493 15.20 31.32 -27.03
C SER A 493 14.36 30.22 -26.39
N ASN A 494 13.06 30.14 -26.71
CA ASN A 494 12.21 29.05 -26.24
C ASN A 494 12.70 27.68 -26.76
N LYS A 495 13.10 27.60 -28.03
CA LYS A 495 13.64 26.36 -28.60
C LYS A 495 14.95 25.92 -27.94
N LEU A 496 15.83 26.87 -27.58
CA LEU A 496 17.03 26.58 -26.78
C LEU A 496 16.66 25.99 -25.42
N LYS A 497 15.64 26.56 -24.77
CA LYS A 497 15.16 26.08 -23.47
C LYS A 497 14.56 24.68 -23.58
N GLU A 498 13.75 24.41 -24.60
CA GLU A 498 13.18 23.08 -24.85
C GLU A 498 14.26 22.00 -24.99
N VAL A 499 15.27 22.22 -25.84
CA VAL A 499 16.37 21.26 -26.02
C VAL A 499 17.19 21.10 -24.72
N SER A 500 17.39 22.17 -23.96
CA SER A 500 18.05 22.11 -22.65
C SER A 500 17.25 21.29 -21.63
N ASP A 501 15.93 21.48 -21.57
CA ASP A 501 15.03 20.75 -20.68
C ASP A 501 14.98 19.26 -21.06
N GLU A 502 15.00 18.92 -22.35
CA GLU A 502 15.12 17.54 -22.84
C GLU A 502 16.44 16.89 -22.42
N ILE A 503 17.58 17.58 -22.55
CA ILE A 503 18.88 17.08 -22.05
C ILE A 503 18.82 16.81 -20.54
N SER A 504 18.15 17.68 -19.78
CA SER A 504 18.03 17.51 -18.33
C SER A 504 17.21 16.27 -17.96
N THR A 505 16.15 16.01 -18.72
CA THR A 505 15.27 14.85 -18.55
C THR A 505 16.01 13.56 -18.89
N GLU A 506 16.71 13.51 -20.02
CA GLU A 506 17.50 12.35 -20.41
C GLU A 506 18.64 12.05 -19.42
N LYS A 507 19.31 13.08 -18.87
CA LYS A 507 20.31 12.87 -17.80
C LYS A 507 19.70 12.29 -16.51
N ALA A 508 18.44 12.61 -16.20
CA ALA A 508 17.77 12.01 -15.06
C ALA A 508 17.48 10.52 -15.31
N ASN A 509 17.07 10.17 -16.54
CA ASN A 509 16.87 8.80 -16.97
C ASN A 509 18.18 7.99 -16.94
N GLU A 510 19.28 8.55 -17.46
CA GLU A 510 20.61 7.95 -17.43
C GLU A 510 21.03 7.57 -15.99
N LYS A 511 20.88 8.50 -15.03
CA LYS A 511 21.17 8.24 -13.61
C LYS A 511 20.28 7.14 -13.01
N ASP A 512 19.02 7.07 -13.40
CA ASP A 512 18.12 6.02 -12.92
C ASP A 512 18.53 4.65 -13.46
N TYR A 513 18.85 4.55 -14.75
CA TYR A 513 19.37 3.32 -15.36
C TYR A 513 20.67 2.86 -14.68
N GLU A 514 21.63 3.77 -14.45
CA GLU A 514 22.86 3.44 -13.72
C GLU A 514 22.59 2.91 -12.30
N ARG A 515 21.64 3.52 -11.58
CA ARG A 515 21.26 3.08 -10.24
C ARG A 515 20.66 1.68 -10.27
N ARG A 516 19.73 1.41 -11.20
CA ARG A 516 19.12 0.09 -11.36
C ARG A 516 20.16 -0.97 -11.74
N LEU A 517 21.07 -0.66 -12.65
CA LEU A 517 22.18 -1.54 -13.04
C LEU A 517 23.09 -1.89 -11.86
N ARG A 518 23.46 -0.90 -11.02
CA ARG A 518 24.24 -1.14 -9.80
C ARG A 518 23.51 -2.12 -8.87
N ASN A 519 22.23 -1.88 -8.61
CA ASN A 519 21.42 -2.73 -7.73
C ASN A 519 21.31 -4.17 -8.25
N ILE A 520 20.97 -4.36 -9.53
CA ILE A 520 20.87 -5.69 -10.14
C ILE A 520 22.23 -6.39 -10.15
N THR A 521 23.31 -5.67 -10.46
CA THR A 521 24.66 -6.26 -10.44
C THR A 521 25.05 -6.71 -9.04
N GLN A 522 24.69 -5.94 -8.01
CA GLN A 522 24.90 -6.33 -6.62
C GLN A 522 24.07 -7.57 -6.24
N GLN A 523 22.78 -7.60 -6.60
CA GLN A 523 21.89 -8.74 -6.33
C GLN A 523 22.39 -10.02 -7.00
N ILE A 524 22.84 -9.96 -8.26
CA ILE A 524 23.43 -11.12 -8.96
C ILE A 524 24.65 -11.64 -8.19
N ARG A 525 25.58 -10.75 -7.79
CA ARG A 525 26.77 -11.15 -7.02
C ARG A 525 26.42 -11.80 -5.68
N GLU A 526 25.45 -11.24 -4.96
CA GLU A 526 24.99 -11.77 -3.68
C GLU A 526 24.39 -13.17 -3.86
N LEU A 527 23.55 -13.39 -4.87
CA LEU A 527 22.93 -14.69 -5.15
C LEU A 527 23.93 -15.72 -5.69
N GLU A 528 24.87 -15.32 -6.54
CA GLU A 528 25.92 -16.20 -7.07
C GLU A 528 26.86 -16.72 -5.99
N SER A 529 27.06 -15.94 -4.91
CA SER A 529 27.93 -16.30 -3.78
C SER A 529 27.34 -17.35 -2.83
N LYS A 530 26.04 -17.67 -2.97
CA LYS A 530 25.32 -18.61 -2.10
C LYS A 530 25.27 -20.01 -2.68
N GLU A 531 25.05 -21.00 -1.83
CA GLU A 531 24.75 -22.37 -2.25
C GLU A 531 23.24 -22.53 -2.54
N GLU A 532 22.90 -23.49 -3.40
CA GLU A 532 21.51 -23.84 -3.71
C GLU A 532 20.89 -24.61 -2.55
N HIS A 533 19.65 -24.27 -2.17
CA HIS A 533 18.98 -24.94 -1.06
C HIS A 533 18.59 -26.39 -1.42
N PRO A 534 18.81 -27.39 -0.55
CA PRO A 534 18.49 -28.80 -0.83
C PRO A 534 17.03 -29.09 -1.23
N TYR A 535 16.11 -28.23 -0.80
CA TYR A 535 14.67 -28.35 -1.07
C TYR A 535 14.16 -27.46 -2.21
N LYS A 536 15.02 -26.75 -2.96
CA LYS A 536 14.63 -25.85 -4.05
C LYS A 536 13.69 -26.52 -5.07
N ARG A 537 14.03 -27.73 -5.50
CA ARG A 537 13.20 -28.56 -6.41
C ARG A 537 11.78 -28.87 -5.92
N PHE A 538 11.51 -28.69 -4.62
CA PHE A 538 10.22 -28.94 -4.01
C PHE A 538 9.45 -27.65 -3.66
N GLU A 539 9.97 -26.47 -4.00
CA GLU A 539 9.37 -25.17 -3.65
C GLU A 539 7.88 -25.09 -4.03
N LYS A 540 7.51 -25.52 -5.24
CA LYS A 540 6.11 -25.55 -5.68
C LYS A 540 5.24 -26.42 -4.77
N ARG A 541 5.72 -27.63 -4.44
CA ARG A 541 5.02 -28.58 -3.58
C ARG A 541 4.92 -28.06 -2.14
N LEU A 542 5.95 -27.38 -1.65
CA LEU A 542 5.94 -26.75 -0.32
C LEU A 542 4.88 -25.65 -0.24
N ASN A 543 4.77 -24.79 -1.27
CA ASN A 543 3.71 -23.78 -1.36
C ASN A 543 2.30 -24.40 -1.38
N GLU A 544 2.09 -25.48 -2.14
CA GLU A 544 0.81 -26.21 -2.14
C GLU A 544 0.46 -26.76 -0.75
N ILE A 545 1.44 -27.32 -0.03
CA ILE A 545 1.25 -27.84 1.32
C ILE A 545 0.92 -26.69 2.30
N VAL A 546 1.59 -25.54 2.20
CA VAL A 546 1.28 -24.38 3.05
C VAL A 546 -0.18 -23.95 2.93
N GLU A 547 -0.73 -23.94 1.71
CA GLU A 547 -2.15 -23.58 1.50
C GLU A 547 -3.12 -24.62 2.06
N ILE A 548 -2.74 -25.90 2.08
CA ILE A 548 -3.51 -26.94 2.78
C ILE A 548 -3.46 -26.70 4.30
N VAL A 549 -2.26 -26.46 4.84
CA VAL A 549 -2.02 -26.26 6.27
C VAL A 549 -2.75 -25.01 6.78
N LYS A 550 -2.74 -23.89 6.04
CA LYS A 550 -3.50 -22.68 6.37
C LYS A 550 -5.00 -22.94 6.47
N ARG A 551 -5.56 -23.70 5.51
CA ARG A 551 -6.98 -24.07 5.54
C ARG A 551 -7.34 -24.97 6.72
N LEU A 552 -6.44 -25.87 7.11
CA LEU A 552 -6.63 -26.70 8.30
C LEU A 552 -6.58 -25.87 9.59
N ASP A 553 -5.63 -24.94 9.69
CA ASP A 553 -5.48 -24.05 10.85
C ASP A 553 -6.75 -23.20 11.06
N ALA A 554 -7.26 -22.60 9.97
CA ALA A 554 -8.51 -21.84 10.00
C ALA A 554 -9.72 -22.69 10.45
N LYS A 555 -9.78 -23.97 10.04
CA LYS A 555 -10.84 -24.89 10.49
C LYS A 555 -10.76 -25.24 11.96
N ILE A 556 -9.55 -25.34 12.55
CA ILE A 556 -9.41 -25.58 13.99
C ILE A 556 -9.99 -24.41 14.79
N GLU A 557 -9.69 -23.18 14.39
CA GLU A 557 -10.26 -21.99 15.02
C GLU A 557 -11.79 -21.93 14.86
N GLU A 558 -12.29 -22.24 13.66
CA GLU A 558 -13.74 -22.34 13.39
C GLU A 558 -14.41 -23.38 14.31
N PHE A 559 -13.83 -24.56 14.48
CA PHE A 559 -14.36 -25.62 15.35
C PHE A 559 -14.29 -25.27 16.84
N ASN A 560 -13.24 -24.56 17.26
CA ASN A 560 -13.13 -24.02 18.61
C ASN A 560 -14.29 -23.04 18.90
N GLN A 561 -14.67 -22.21 17.93
CA GLN A 561 -15.81 -21.31 18.07
C GLN A 561 -17.13 -22.09 18.17
N TYR A 562 -17.34 -23.11 17.34
CA TYR A 562 -18.53 -23.96 17.40
C TYR A 562 -18.68 -24.67 18.75
N LEU A 563 -17.57 -25.11 19.34
CA LEU A 563 -17.57 -25.71 20.67
C LEU A 563 -17.98 -24.71 21.76
N GLU A 564 -17.58 -23.45 21.65
CA GLU A 564 -18.01 -22.41 22.59
C GLU A 564 -19.51 -22.13 22.50
N ASP A 565 -20.09 -22.16 21.30
CA ASP A 565 -21.53 -22.05 21.11
C ASP A 565 -22.27 -23.17 21.85
N ILE A 566 -21.80 -24.43 21.74
CA ILE A 566 -22.33 -25.59 22.47
C ILE A 566 -22.29 -25.37 23.99
N LYS A 567 -21.21 -24.80 24.52
CA LYS A 567 -21.08 -24.53 25.97
C LYS A 567 -22.05 -23.46 26.45
N SER A 568 -22.26 -22.42 25.64
CA SER A 568 -23.00 -21.21 26.01
C SER A 568 -24.53 -21.37 26.10
N GLU A 569 -25.08 -22.56 25.78
CA GLU A 569 -26.53 -22.84 25.70
C GLU A 569 -27.30 -22.04 24.65
N LYS A 570 -26.60 -21.25 23.83
CA LYS A 570 -27.24 -20.46 22.78
C LYS A 570 -27.20 -21.26 21.48
N GLU A 571 -28.31 -21.90 21.16
CA GLU A 571 -28.50 -22.44 19.82
C GLU A 571 -28.39 -21.28 18.81
N PRO A 572 -27.43 -21.31 17.87
CA PRO A 572 -27.30 -20.28 16.86
C PRO A 572 -28.56 -20.20 16.02
N LYS A 573 -29.14 -19.00 15.86
CA LYS A 573 -30.36 -18.80 15.05
C LYS A 573 -30.18 -19.24 13.58
N ASN A 574 -28.96 -19.13 13.06
CA ASN A 574 -28.60 -19.53 11.70
C ASN A 574 -27.35 -20.42 11.77
N MET A 575 -27.54 -21.74 11.97
CA MET A 575 -26.45 -22.70 12.02
C MET A 575 -26.03 -23.11 10.60
N SER A 576 -24.74 -23.04 10.28
CA SER A 576 -24.23 -23.49 8.98
C SER A 576 -24.32 -25.02 8.87
N ALA A 577 -24.40 -25.56 7.64
CA ALA A 577 -24.40 -27.02 7.42
C ALA A 577 -23.12 -27.69 7.98
N GLN A 578 -22.00 -26.96 7.98
CA GLN A 578 -20.74 -27.41 8.55
C GLN A 578 -20.79 -27.45 10.09
N GLN A 579 -21.37 -26.43 10.72
CA GLN A 579 -21.57 -26.39 12.16
C GLN A 579 -22.54 -27.48 12.62
N GLN A 580 -23.62 -27.74 11.87
CA GLN A 580 -24.53 -28.86 12.13
C GLN A 580 -23.80 -30.20 12.14
N LYS A 581 -23.04 -30.48 11.06
CA LYS A 581 -22.26 -31.71 10.94
C LYS A 581 -21.24 -31.86 12.06
N TYR A 582 -20.58 -30.76 12.45
CA TYR A 582 -19.64 -30.75 13.57
C TYR A 582 -20.35 -31.08 14.89
N ASN A 583 -21.44 -30.38 15.19
CA ASN A 583 -22.24 -30.59 16.40
C ASN A 583 -22.76 -32.02 16.49
N ASP A 584 -23.26 -32.59 15.38
CA ASP A 584 -23.73 -33.97 15.32
C ASP A 584 -22.62 -34.96 15.72
N VAL A 585 -21.40 -34.80 15.19
CA VAL A 585 -20.25 -35.64 15.54
C VAL A 585 -19.89 -35.51 17.02
N ILE A 586 -19.92 -34.29 17.58
CA ILE A 586 -19.67 -34.08 19.02
C ILE A 586 -20.76 -34.76 19.86
N PHE A 587 -22.03 -34.61 19.48
CA PHE A 587 -23.17 -35.20 20.20
C PHE A 587 -23.16 -36.73 20.14
N GLU A 588 -22.78 -37.32 19.00
CA GLU A 588 -22.55 -38.76 18.87
C GLU A 588 -21.37 -39.24 19.71
N TYR A 589 -20.26 -38.49 19.71
CA TYR A 589 -19.10 -38.80 20.53
C TYR A 589 -19.46 -38.82 22.02
N LEU A 590 -20.18 -37.81 22.50
CA LEU A 590 -20.68 -37.77 23.88
C LEU A 590 -21.65 -38.92 24.18
N GLY A 591 -22.51 -39.28 23.23
CA GLY A 591 -23.43 -40.41 23.36
C GLY A 591 -22.70 -41.74 23.57
N LYS A 592 -21.74 -42.04 22.67
CA LYS A 592 -20.87 -43.22 22.79
C LYS A 592 -20.11 -43.24 24.11
N ARG A 593 -19.66 -42.07 24.57
CA ARG A 593 -18.95 -41.92 25.83
C ARG A 593 -19.81 -42.20 27.07
N LEU A 594 -21.08 -41.80 27.07
CA LEU A 594 -22.02 -42.16 28.13
C LEU A 594 -22.36 -43.66 28.11
N GLY A 595 -22.50 -44.23 26.91
CA GLY A 595 -22.74 -45.66 26.73
C GLY A 595 -24.06 -46.10 27.38
N LYS A 596 -24.01 -47.10 28.26
CA LYS A 596 -25.20 -47.68 28.91
C LYS A 596 -25.52 -46.95 30.22
N ILE A 597 -26.66 -46.28 30.29
CA ILE A 597 -27.12 -45.54 31.47
C ILE A 597 -28.47 -46.05 31.98
N LEU A 598 -28.78 -45.78 33.26
CA LEU A 598 -30.09 -46.00 33.86
C LEU A 598 -30.95 -44.73 33.73
N ILE A 599 -32.20 -44.86 33.29
CA ILE A 599 -33.15 -43.75 33.14
C ILE A 599 -34.26 -43.78 34.21
N HIS A 600 -35.08 -42.73 34.26
CA HIS A 600 -36.12 -42.52 35.29
C HIS A 600 -37.15 -43.65 35.39
N THR A 601 -37.35 -44.43 34.32
CA THR A 601 -38.22 -45.62 34.29
C THR A 601 -37.61 -46.85 34.97
N GLY A 602 -36.34 -46.78 35.38
CA GLY A 602 -35.58 -47.92 35.92
C GLY A 602 -35.03 -48.87 34.84
N GLU A 603 -35.20 -48.53 33.56
CA GLU A 603 -34.63 -49.28 32.45
C GLU A 603 -33.22 -48.80 32.08
N HIS A 604 -32.46 -49.68 31.45
CA HIS A 604 -31.18 -49.32 30.86
C HIS A 604 -31.32 -48.99 29.38
N ILE A 605 -30.75 -47.86 28.98
CA ILE A 605 -30.64 -47.46 27.57
C ILE A 605 -29.18 -47.38 27.15
N ILE A 606 -28.91 -47.61 25.86
CA ILE A 606 -27.61 -47.35 25.23
C ILE A 606 -27.73 -46.01 24.52
N VAL A 607 -27.03 -45.00 25.04
CA VAL A 607 -27.03 -43.66 24.46
C VAL A 607 -26.17 -43.68 23.20
N THR A 608 -26.73 -43.13 22.12
CA THR A 608 -26.05 -42.99 20.82
C THR A 608 -25.72 -41.54 20.52
N ARG A 609 -26.52 -40.60 21.02
CA ARG A 609 -26.36 -39.16 20.80
C ARG A 609 -26.84 -38.37 22.02
N VAL A 610 -26.14 -37.26 22.32
CA VAL A 610 -26.47 -36.29 23.37
C VAL A 610 -26.60 -34.90 22.76
N ASP A 611 -27.81 -34.42 22.58
CA ASP A 611 -28.04 -33.04 22.13
C ASP A 611 -27.94 -32.09 23.32
N LEU A 612 -26.84 -31.31 23.36
CA LEU A 612 -26.57 -30.39 24.46
C LEU A 612 -27.38 -29.08 24.39
N PHE A 613 -27.90 -28.70 23.21
CA PHE A 613 -28.76 -27.52 23.08
C PHE A 613 -30.17 -27.80 23.62
N LYS A 614 -30.73 -28.96 23.24
CA LYS A 614 -32.07 -29.39 23.66
C LYS A 614 -32.06 -30.10 25.02
N GLY A 615 -30.90 -30.57 25.46
CA GLY A 615 -30.75 -31.35 26.68
C GLY A 615 -31.42 -32.72 26.58
N THR A 616 -31.27 -33.40 25.44
CA THR A 616 -31.89 -34.69 25.15
C THR A 616 -30.87 -35.79 24.86
N LEU A 617 -31.24 -37.02 25.21
CA LEU A 617 -30.48 -38.24 24.96
C LEU A 617 -31.25 -39.12 23.98
N GLU A 618 -30.57 -39.62 22.96
CA GLU A 618 -31.15 -40.55 22.00
C GLU A 618 -30.59 -41.96 22.21
N SER A 619 -31.51 -42.92 22.32
CA SER A 619 -31.20 -44.33 22.52
C SER A 619 -31.02 -45.06 21.19
N SER A 620 -30.19 -46.10 21.18
CA SER A 620 -30.04 -47.01 20.02
C SER A 620 -31.35 -47.67 19.58
N LYS A 621 -32.38 -47.67 20.45
CA LYS A 621 -33.73 -48.16 20.15
C LYS A 621 -34.70 -47.09 19.63
N GLY A 622 -34.21 -45.88 19.32
CA GLY A 622 -35.03 -44.78 18.77
C GLY A 622 -35.81 -43.94 19.78
N GLY A 623 -35.56 -44.10 21.09
CA GLY A 623 -36.21 -43.30 22.13
C GLY A 623 -35.45 -42.01 22.47
N VAL A 624 -36.18 -40.91 22.66
CA VAL A 624 -35.64 -39.60 23.09
C VAL A 624 -35.99 -39.34 24.55
N PHE A 625 -35.00 -39.02 25.38
CA PHE A 625 -35.14 -38.79 26.81
C PHE A 625 -34.61 -37.41 27.20
N TYR A 626 -35.36 -36.65 28.00
CA TYR A 626 -34.91 -35.34 28.44
C TYR A 626 -34.05 -35.45 29.70
N LEU A 627 -32.87 -34.83 29.70
CA LEU A 627 -31.96 -34.81 30.86
C LEU A 627 -32.62 -34.22 32.11
N LYS A 628 -33.54 -33.27 31.95
CA LYS A 628 -34.31 -32.67 33.06
C LYS A 628 -35.27 -33.67 33.75
N GLN A 629 -35.65 -34.76 33.07
CA GLN A 629 -36.53 -35.79 33.61
C GLN A 629 -35.78 -36.88 34.39
N MET A 630 -34.44 -36.89 34.32
CA MET A 630 -33.62 -37.85 35.05
C MET A 630 -33.47 -37.41 36.52
N GLY A 631 -33.56 -38.38 37.43
CA GLY A 631 -33.29 -38.14 38.84
C GLY A 631 -31.85 -37.66 39.06
N THR A 632 -31.61 -36.85 40.09
CA THR A 632 -30.29 -36.29 40.40
C THR A 632 -29.22 -37.38 40.52
N GLY A 633 -29.52 -38.50 41.19
CA GLY A 633 -28.62 -39.66 41.29
C GLY A 633 -28.30 -40.33 39.94
N GLN A 634 -29.29 -40.47 39.05
CA GLN A 634 -29.10 -41.08 37.73
C GLN A 634 -28.24 -40.20 36.83
N SER A 635 -28.48 -38.89 36.84
CA SER A 635 -27.71 -37.92 36.08
C SER A 635 -26.26 -37.84 36.57
N GLN A 636 -26.04 -37.89 37.89
CA GLN A 636 -24.69 -37.95 38.47
C GLN A 636 -23.97 -39.24 38.05
N ALA A 637 -24.67 -40.39 38.04
CA ALA A 637 -24.07 -41.66 37.65
C ALA A 637 -23.70 -41.70 36.17
N ALA A 638 -24.57 -41.19 35.29
CA ALA A 638 -24.28 -41.06 33.87
C ALA A 638 -23.01 -40.21 33.62
N TYR A 639 -22.87 -39.09 34.33
CA TYR A 639 -21.68 -38.25 34.23
C TYR A 639 -20.40 -38.97 34.68
N LEU A 640 -20.41 -39.63 35.85
CA LEU A 640 -19.25 -40.40 36.33
C LEU A 640 -18.89 -41.55 35.40
N LEU A 641 -19.89 -42.23 34.83
CA LEU A 641 -19.68 -43.26 33.80
C LEU A 641 -19.03 -42.68 32.53
N GLY A 642 -19.41 -41.47 32.14
CA GLY A 642 -18.78 -40.73 31.04
C GLY A 642 -17.30 -40.41 31.30
N LEU A 643 -16.95 -40.05 32.54
CA LEU A 643 -15.54 -39.84 32.94
C LEU A 643 -14.74 -41.15 32.89
N LEU A 644 -15.33 -42.24 33.38
CA LEU A 644 -14.70 -43.57 33.42
C LEU A 644 -14.62 -44.26 32.04
N SER A 645 -15.39 -43.81 31.06
CA SER A 645 -15.43 -44.40 29.71
C SER A 645 -14.50 -43.71 28.72
N THR A 646 -13.45 -43.07 29.22
CA THR A 646 -12.41 -42.45 28.41
C THR A 646 -11.56 -43.46 27.64
N GLU A 647 -11.24 -43.13 26.38
CA GLU A 647 -10.33 -43.90 25.50
C GLU A 647 -8.84 -43.65 25.82
N ASP A 648 -8.54 -42.89 26.86
CA ASP A 648 -7.18 -42.56 27.29
C ASP A 648 -6.36 -43.80 27.74
N ASP A 649 -5.18 -44.00 27.17
CA ASP A 649 -4.30 -45.14 27.48
C ASP A 649 -3.65 -45.08 28.88
N ARG A 650 -3.72 -43.92 29.56
CA ARG A 650 -3.17 -43.74 30.91
C ARG A 650 -3.88 -44.61 31.95
N GLN A 651 -3.14 -44.98 33.01
CA GLN A 651 -3.73 -45.72 34.13
C GLN A 651 -4.60 -44.79 34.99
N ILE A 652 -5.83 -45.20 35.28
CA ILE A 652 -6.85 -44.36 35.94
C ILE A 652 -6.72 -44.41 37.46
N ILE A 653 -6.86 -43.26 38.10
CA ILE A 653 -7.04 -43.09 39.55
C ILE A 653 -8.41 -42.44 39.73
N ALA A 654 -9.41 -43.20 40.18
CA ALA A 654 -10.78 -42.72 40.32
C ALA A 654 -11.13 -42.50 41.79
N MET A 655 -11.58 -41.31 42.14
CA MET A 655 -12.00 -40.92 43.48
C MET A 655 -13.29 -40.12 43.38
N PHE A 656 -14.36 -40.61 44.01
CA PHE A 656 -15.67 -39.94 43.99
C PHE A 656 -16.08 -39.62 45.43
N ASP A 657 -16.20 -38.34 45.73
CA ASP A 657 -16.59 -37.84 47.05
C ASP A 657 -18.06 -37.39 47.07
N GLU A 658 -18.70 -37.52 48.22
CA GLU A 658 -20.10 -37.17 48.46
C GLU A 658 -21.13 -37.74 47.47
N VAL A 659 -21.04 -39.02 47.08
CA VAL A 659 -22.01 -39.66 46.15
C VAL A 659 -23.40 -39.96 46.75
N GLY A 660 -23.76 -39.29 47.85
CA GLY A 660 -24.93 -39.60 48.69
C GLY A 660 -26.30 -39.47 48.03
N MET A 661 -26.37 -38.85 46.85
CA MET A 661 -27.62 -38.64 46.12
C MET A 661 -27.94 -39.76 45.11
N MET A 662 -27.07 -40.78 44.99
CA MET A 662 -27.27 -41.93 44.12
C MET A 662 -28.01 -43.06 44.84
N ASP A 663 -28.96 -43.68 44.15
CA ASP A 663 -29.57 -44.94 44.60
C ASP A 663 -28.62 -46.12 44.37
N GLU A 664 -28.93 -47.26 44.98
CA GLU A 664 -28.10 -48.46 44.91
C GLU A 664 -27.90 -48.96 43.47
N LYS A 665 -28.92 -48.82 42.61
CA LYS A 665 -28.85 -49.20 41.20
C LYS A 665 -27.89 -48.30 40.41
N SER A 666 -27.96 -46.98 40.57
CA SER A 666 -27.05 -46.05 39.87
C SER A 666 -25.60 -46.22 40.34
N LEU A 667 -25.40 -46.41 41.65
CA LEU A 667 -24.09 -46.65 42.23
C LEU A 667 -23.50 -48.01 41.78
N GLY A 668 -24.36 -49.03 41.64
CA GLY A 668 -24.02 -50.33 41.06
C GLY A 668 -23.34 -50.21 39.69
N GLN A 669 -23.88 -49.38 38.78
CA GLN A 669 -23.30 -49.19 37.44
C GLN A 669 -21.86 -48.66 37.49
N ILE A 670 -21.57 -47.71 38.39
CA ILE A 670 -20.24 -47.15 38.58
C ILE A 670 -19.30 -48.22 39.14
N THR A 671 -19.76 -48.98 40.14
CA THR A 671 -18.94 -50.04 40.74
C THR A 671 -18.57 -51.13 39.72
N ASP A 672 -19.51 -51.54 38.87
CA ASP A 672 -19.25 -52.51 37.80
C ASP A 672 -18.25 -52.00 36.78
N LYS A 673 -18.36 -50.72 36.41
CA LYS A 673 -17.39 -50.07 35.51
C LYS A 673 -15.99 -50.05 36.12
N LEU A 674 -15.87 -49.67 37.39
CA LEU A 674 -14.58 -49.64 38.10
C LEU A 674 -13.97 -51.05 38.22
N LYS A 675 -14.77 -52.06 38.55
CA LYS A 675 -14.35 -53.48 38.55
C LYS A 675 -13.82 -53.89 37.17
N GLY A 676 -14.54 -53.55 36.11
CA GLY A 676 -14.11 -53.84 34.73
C GLY A 676 -12.76 -53.19 34.38
N LEU A 677 -12.55 -51.93 34.77
CA LEU A 677 -11.28 -51.23 34.56
C LEU A 677 -10.15 -51.81 35.40
N TYR A 678 -10.42 -52.21 36.64
CA TYR A 678 -9.46 -52.86 37.54
C TYR A 678 -9.00 -54.22 36.99
N ASN A 679 -9.94 -55.04 36.52
CA ASN A 679 -9.65 -56.36 35.95
C ASN A 679 -8.80 -56.24 34.67
N ARG A 680 -9.03 -55.21 33.86
CA ARG A 680 -8.22 -54.89 32.66
C ARG A 680 -6.89 -54.20 32.96
N ASN A 681 -6.51 -54.08 34.23
CA ASN A 681 -5.30 -53.37 34.67
C ASN A 681 -5.23 -51.89 34.27
N ARG A 682 -6.37 -51.29 33.90
CA ARG A 682 -6.48 -49.85 33.55
C ARG A 682 -6.77 -48.96 34.75
N LEU A 683 -7.19 -49.52 35.89
CA LEU A 683 -7.42 -48.78 37.13
C LEU A 683 -6.32 -49.09 38.15
N LEU A 684 -5.64 -48.05 38.67
CA LEU A 684 -4.71 -48.18 39.77
C LEU A 684 -5.46 -48.31 41.11
N LEU A 685 -6.40 -47.39 41.35
CA LEU A 685 -7.31 -47.38 42.49
C LEU A 685 -8.65 -46.75 42.12
N GLY A 686 -9.71 -47.18 42.80
CA GLY A 686 -11.07 -46.65 42.70
C GLY A 686 -11.70 -46.54 44.09
N LEU A 687 -11.90 -45.30 44.56
CA LEU A 687 -12.50 -45.03 45.86
C LEU A 687 -13.81 -44.29 45.69
N ILE A 688 -14.86 -44.82 46.31
CA ILE A 688 -16.17 -44.16 46.40
C ILE A 688 -16.40 -43.79 47.86
N VAL A 689 -16.91 -42.59 48.12
CA VAL A 689 -17.14 -42.09 49.48
C VAL A 689 -18.57 -41.59 49.64
N GLN A 690 -19.27 -42.10 50.66
CA GLN A 690 -20.64 -41.71 51.02
C GLN A 690 -20.76 -41.33 52.50
N LYS A 691 -21.67 -40.40 52.81
CA LYS A 691 -22.08 -40.13 54.19
C LYS A 691 -22.94 -41.28 54.72
N LYS A 692 -22.61 -41.78 55.91
CA LYS A 692 -23.45 -42.66 56.73
C LYS A 692 -23.45 -42.13 58.15
N ASP A 693 -24.62 -42.10 58.78
CA ASP A 693 -24.74 -41.77 60.20
C ASP A 693 -24.42 -43.05 61.02
N GLY A 694 -23.52 -42.96 62.00
CA GLY A 694 -23.04 -44.10 62.79
C GLY A 694 -21.60 -44.52 62.48
N ASP A 695 -21.27 -45.79 62.70
CA ASP A 695 -19.91 -46.31 62.54
C ASP A 695 -19.47 -46.37 61.07
N ALA A 696 -18.16 -46.19 60.88
CA ALA A 696 -17.53 -46.26 59.58
C ALA A 696 -17.51 -47.70 59.04
N GLU A 697 -17.87 -47.85 57.78
CA GLU A 697 -17.91 -49.12 57.06
C GLU A 697 -17.08 -48.98 55.78
N VAL A 698 -16.14 -49.90 55.57
CA VAL A 698 -15.33 -49.98 54.36
C VAL A 698 -15.66 -51.28 53.66
N ILE A 699 -16.26 -51.17 52.48
CA ILE A 699 -16.69 -52.29 51.66
C ILE A 699 -15.66 -52.47 50.54
N THR A 700 -14.96 -53.60 50.54
CA THR A 700 -14.07 -53.97 49.44
C THR A 700 -14.91 -54.34 48.21
N LEU A 701 -14.56 -53.76 47.07
CA LEU A 701 -15.26 -54.01 45.80
C LEU A 701 -14.51 -54.98 44.88
N SER A 702 -13.29 -55.40 45.24
CA SER A 702 -12.50 -56.40 44.52
C SER A 702 -12.85 -57.82 44.98
N ASN A 703 -13.55 -58.57 44.12
CA ASN A 703 -14.02 -59.97 44.21
C ASN A 703 -15.07 -60.27 45.32
N GLY A 704 -16.27 -60.81 45.06
CA GLY A 704 -17.01 -61.06 43.81
C GLY A 704 -16.33 -61.89 42.73
#